data_AF-A0A932BBI9-F1
#
_entry.id   AF-A0A932BBI9-F1
#
_cell.length_a   1.000
_cell.length_b   1.000
_cell.length_c   1.000
_cell.angle_alpha   90.00
_cell.angle_beta   90.00
_cell.angle_gamma   90.00
#
_symmetry.space_group_name_H-M   'P 1'
#
loop_
_entity.id
_entity.type
_entity.pdbx_description
1 polymer ?
#
loop_
_entity_poly.entity_id
_entity_poly.type
_entity_poly.pdbx_seq_one_letter_code
_entity_poly.pdbx_strand_id
1 'polypeptide(L)'
;MGKKTLTNAHCLLDLIEKVPASVIKAFSGLPECRALAIGFDWSQDADALPVALVEHVRHLRKDQRDPAEREALRVLRLASPRGAQILTTVADQLNDNDLIAVFMAQDGGEIGRSVWMRTHSDEAARLFDVAESILNTGDLRGNKRLYDAFDVPCDDAPPFIWNDSVKKELEAQLTSAMRLGEPCEVVYVPLADEKKNGDTKTIHYLVVRFAGDQVTAVQVVNRNRKSFCYFPARDATLVYAPDRKVVEVYAHTLSTRAPLANVLSKHGFKAPLSNRPLNRSRYDLSRFALPLKDEKPRLDGVKVERLYLTEAKALLGHSTDAVSLHIDSGTELHEVINERWSNHPFSQPGAILGVTLVADLVFEGETAETPLSIVLAEPGRCSLQGEKDLRLREAGTQLLEALGVLKPLHPGSGIDDPNLVVQVARLLECATSPMDGFALAKLGIDIDRFEDEGIITEGDRITEKVVDLADGERFSVQLERCADANQVRYRDPLTGTDVILPAKHARRWKVHLNWLREEIITALGTALQGVRGKHLDEEPVFLGELDIDGHAVALYFAAKMSSERQYARVDTALRLHPRPVPGIVLTTASIPFPFAGTNVVIPIEDVVSPTGAKTAIDTTRLKVAYRHGQLAAMGGTSVSLKVSADGHAAVLYIPGKAPWRITGKGKITVLQRLVDAYAAGTHVNTKKLMEDTGCLSPTNLFSKASPWKGYLAKVNGAHAWQLNLPILDTPVDDDDDKVVAEEAALTS
;
A
#
# COMPACT_ATOMS: atom_id res chain seq x y z
N MET A 1 17.04 38.39 -46.97
CA MET A 1 15.83 38.24 -46.13
C MET A 1 16.02 37.02 -45.25
N GLY A 2 16.14 37.19 -43.93
CA GLY A 2 16.45 36.10 -43.00
C GLY A 2 15.26 35.15 -42.83
N LYS A 3 15.50 33.83 -42.96
CA LYS A 3 14.55 32.78 -42.61
C LYS A 3 14.19 32.94 -41.13
N LYS A 4 13.01 33.50 -40.81
CA LYS A 4 12.45 33.41 -39.45
C LYS A 4 12.14 31.93 -39.20
N THR A 5 12.97 31.25 -38.41
CA THR A 5 12.68 29.91 -37.91
C THR A 5 11.43 29.98 -37.04
N LEU A 6 10.36 29.30 -37.44
CA LEU A 6 9.13 29.16 -36.66
C LEU A 6 9.40 28.21 -35.48
N THR A 7 10.01 28.71 -34.41
CA THR A 7 10.43 27.91 -33.25
C THR A 7 9.29 27.21 -32.49
N ASN A 8 8.02 27.56 -32.74
CA ASN A 8 6.84 27.03 -32.04
C ASN A 8 5.82 26.40 -32.99
N ALA A 9 6.26 25.74 -34.07
CA ALA A 9 5.39 25.11 -35.08
C ALA A 9 6.01 23.83 -35.68
N HIS A 10 6.95 23.21 -34.99
CA HIS A 10 7.82 22.21 -35.59
C HIS A 10 7.04 20.95 -35.96
N CYS A 11 6.16 20.47 -35.08
CA CYS A 11 5.38 19.26 -35.31
C CYS A 11 4.37 19.47 -36.44
N LEU A 12 3.75 20.64 -36.50
CA LEU A 12 2.81 20.98 -37.56
C LEU A 12 3.49 21.07 -38.93
N LEU A 13 4.69 21.65 -38.99
CA LEU A 13 5.46 21.69 -40.24
C LEU A 13 5.90 20.30 -40.68
N ASP A 14 6.39 19.48 -39.74
CA ASP A 14 6.79 18.10 -40.00
C ASP A 14 5.63 17.25 -40.51
N LEU A 15 4.42 17.44 -39.96
CA LEU A 15 3.19 16.81 -40.43
C LEU A 15 2.88 17.23 -41.88
N ILE A 16 2.89 18.54 -42.18
CA ILE A 16 2.57 19.07 -43.52
C ILE A 16 3.55 18.55 -44.59
N GLU A 17 4.82 18.37 -44.24
CA GLU A 17 5.85 17.90 -45.18
C GLU A 17 5.77 16.39 -45.46
N LYS A 18 5.25 15.59 -44.53
CA LYS A 18 5.32 14.11 -44.60
C LYS A 18 4.08 13.41 -45.12
N VAL A 19 2.91 14.06 -45.12
CA VAL A 19 1.65 13.41 -45.51
C VAL A 19 1.00 14.01 -46.76
N PRO A 20 0.22 13.21 -47.51
CA PRO A 20 -0.53 13.71 -48.66
C PRO A 20 -1.52 14.83 -48.31
N ALA A 21 -1.82 15.68 -49.30
CA ALA A 21 -2.74 16.81 -49.14
C ALA A 21 -4.13 16.41 -48.62
N SER A 22 -4.63 15.22 -48.97
CA SER A 22 -5.90 14.67 -48.48
C SER A 22 -5.90 14.48 -46.97
N VAL A 23 -4.81 13.97 -46.39
CA VAL A 23 -4.63 13.75 -44.96
C VAL A 23 -4.55 15.07 -44.22
N ILE A 24 -3.79 16.04 -44.74
CA ILE A 24 -3.68 17.38 -44.14
C ILE A 24 -5.03 18.10 -44.15
N LYS A 25 -5.82 17.92 -45.23
CA LYS A 25 -7.16 18.48 -45.33
C LYS A 25 -8.13 17.86 -44.31
N ALA A 26 -8.02 16.56 -44.03
CA ALA A 26 -8.79 15.93 -42.96
C ALA A 26 -8.37 16.49 -41.59
N PHE A 27 -7.06 16.62 -41.33
CA PHE A 27 -6.51 17.18 -40.10
C PHE A 27 -6.96 18.64 -39.86
N SER A 28 -7.02 19.48 -40.89
CA SER A 28 -7.48 20.86 -40.76
C SER A 28 -8.98 21.00 -40.46
N GLY A 29 -9.74 19.91 -40.62
CA GLY A 29 -11.15 19.81 -40.24
C GLY A 29 -11.39 19.70 -38.73
N LEU A 30 -10.35 19.43 -37.93
CA LEU A 30 -10.47 19.40 -36.47
C LEU A 30 -10.87 20.78 -35.91
N PRO A 31 -11.72 20.84 -34.86
CA PRO A 31 -12.08 22.10 -34.21
C PRO A 31 -10.89 22.92 -33.76
N GLU A 32 -9.85 22.26 -33.25
CA GLU A 32 -8.59 22.85 -32.79
C GLU A 32 -7.75 23.39 -33.95
N CYS A 33 -7.88 22.80 -35.14
CA CYS A 33 -7.10 23.13 -36.33
C CYS A 33 -7.80 24.10 -37.29
N ARG A 34 -8.99 24.60 -36.92
CA ARG A 34 -9.84 25.42 -37.80
C ARG A 34 -9.13 26.67 -38.36
N ALA A 35 -8.15 27.22 -37.64
CA ALA A 35 -7.35 28.34 -38.11
C ALA A 35 -6.53 28.02 -39.38
N LEU A 36 -6.21 26.75 -39.64
CA LEU A 36 -5.55 26.30 -40.87
C LEU A 36 -6.49 26.30 -42.08
N ALA A 37 -7.79 26.12 -41.85
CA ALA A 37 -8.79 26.07 -42.91
C ALA A 37 -9.34 27.46 -43.26
N ILE A 38 -9.37 28.39 -42.30
CA ILE A 38 -9.94 29.73 -42.50
C ILE A 38 -8.99 30.58 -43.35
N GLY A 39 -9.45 30.95 -44.55
CA GLY A 39 -8.71 31.83 -45.45
C GLY A 39 -7.56 31.14 -46.19
N PHE A 40 -7.51 29.81 -46.18
CA PHE A 40 -6.61 29.01 -46.99
C PHE A 40 -7.37 28.36 -48.16
N ASP A 41 -6.80 28.43 -49.36
CA ASP A 41 -7.42 27.86 -50.56
C ASP A 41 -6.98 26.40 -50.77
N TRP A 42 -7.87 25.47 -50.44
CA TRP A 42 -7.66 24.02 -50.61
C TRP A 42 -7.92 23.52 -52.03
N SER A 43 -8.26 24.40 -52.98
CA SER A 43 -8.47 24.04 -54.40
C SER A 43 -7.19 24.10 -55.25
N GLN A 44 -6.06 24.51 -54.63
CA GLN A 44 -4.74 24.52 -55.24
C GLN A 44 -4.26 23.12 -55.62
N ASP A 45 -3.28 23.07 -56.52
CA ASP A 45 -2.63 21.83 -56.94
C ASP A 45 -2.00 21.08 -55.74
N ALA A 46 -2.15 19.76 -55.72
CA ALA A 46 -1.80 18.92 -54.58
C ALA A 46 -0.31 19.01 -54.22
N ASP A 47 0.56 19.17 -55.23
CA ASP A 47 2.02 19.28 -55.06
C ASP A 47 2.45 20.66 -54.55
N ALA A 48 1.66 21.70 -54.81
CA ALA A 48 1.92 23.07 -54.34
C ALA A 48 1.32 23.35 -52.95
N LEU A 49 0.35 22.53 -52.53
CA LEU A 49 -0.44 22.73 -51.32
C LEU A 49 0.40 22.74 -50.03
N PRO A 50 1.37 21.82 -49.81
CA PRO A 50 2.21 21.85 -48.60
C PRO A 50 3.00 23.16 -48.46
N VAL A 51 3.60 23.64 -49.55
CA VAL A 51 4.39 24.88 -49.56
C VAL A 51 3.49 26.09 -49.27
N ALA A 52 2.33 26.16 -49.93
CA ALA A 52 1.36 27.22 -49.70
C ALA A 52 0.84 27.23 -48.25
N LEU A 53 0.60 26.04 -47.67
CA LEU A 53 0.11 25.91 -46.30
C LEU A 53 1.18 26.30 -45.27
N VAL A 54 2.45 25.93 -45.50
CA VAL A 54 3.57 26.40 -44.67
C VAL A 54 3.66 27.92 -44.67
N GLU A 55 3.51 28.56 -45.84
CA GLU A 55 3.47 30.03 -45.92
C GLU A 55 2.25 30.60 -45.20
N HIS A 56 1.08 29.98 -45.31
CA HIS A 56 -0.11 30.41 -44.57
C HIS A 56 0.12 30.33 -43.04
N VAL A 57 0.68 29.22 -42.54
CA VAL A 57 1.01 29.02 -41.12
C VAL A 57 1.99 30.08 -40.59
N ARG A 58 2.91 30.59 -41.42
CA ARG A 58 3.82 31.69 -41.04
C ARG A 58 3.10 33.00 -40.74
N HIS A 59 1.93 33.21 -41.34
CA HIS A 59 1.12 34.42 -41.17
C HIS A 59 0.09 34.29 -40.04
N LEU A 60 -0.13 33.09 -39.51
CA LEU A 60 -1.00 32.87 -38.35
C LEU A 60 -0.36 33.39 -37.06
N ARG A 61 -1.20 33.94 -36.17
CA ARG A 61 -0.76 34.34 -34.83
C ARG A 61 -0.49 33.10 -33.96
N LYS A 62 0.30 33.29 -32.91
CA LYS A 62 0.67 32.20 -31.99
C LYS A 62 -0.55 31.48 -31.40
N ASP A 63 -1.53 32.23 -30.92
CA ASP A 63 -2.78 31.71 -30.35
C ASP A 63 -3.64 30.91 -31.34
N GLN A 64 -3.52 31.20 -32.65
CA GLN A 64 -4.21 30.47 -33.71
C GLN A 64 -3.46 29.20 -34.13
N ARG A 65 -2.13 29.19 -33.98
CA ARG A 65 -1.26 28.09 -34.40
C ARG A 65 -1.03 27.06 -33.30
N ASP A 66 -0.90 27.50 -32.05
CA ASP A 66 -0.58 26.63 -30.91
C ASP A 66 -1.54 25.44 -30.74
N PRO A 67 -2.87 25.56 -30.97
CA PRO A 67 -3.76 24.40 -30.92
C PRO A 67 -3.45 23.35 -32.00
N ALA A 68 -3.22 23.79 -33.24
CA ALA A 68 -2.87 22.89 -34.35
C ALA A 68 -1.49 22.22 -34.14
N GLU A 69 -0.52 22.95 -33.58
CA GLU A 69 0.78 22.38 -33.20
C GLU A 69 0.63 21.26 -32.16
N ARG A 70 -0.25 21.42 -31.17
CA ARG A 70 -0.51 20.37 -30.17
C ARG A 70 -1.14 19.15 -30.81
N GLU A 71 -2.16 19.30 -31.64
CA GLU A 71 -2.77 18.16 -32.32
C GLU A 71 -1.79 17.45 -33.26
N ALA A 72 -0.92 18.21 -33.95
CA ALA A 72 0.13 17.62 -34.80
C ALA A 72 1.12 16.80 -33.97
N LEU A 73 1.51 17.29 -32.79
CA LEU A 73 2.35 16.53 -31.86
C LEU A 73 1.67 15.22 -31.45
N ARG A 74 0.38 15.23 -31.07
CA ARG A 74 -0.36 14.03 -30.68
C ARG A 74 -0.35 12.98 -31.80
N VAL A 75 -0.67 13.41 -33.02
CA VAL A 75 -0.68 12.57 -34.22
C VAL A 75 0.69 11.96 -34.48
N LEU A 76 1.75 12.77 -34.49
CA LEU A 76 3.11 12.31 -34.77
C LEU A 76 3.64 11.36 -33.69
N ARG A 77 3.27 11.56 -32.42
CA ARG A 77 3.63 10.64 -31.34
C ARG A 77 3.01 9.26 -31.54
N LEU A 78 1.72 9.21 -31.91
CA LEU A 78 1.05 7.95 -32.22
C LEU A 78 1.50 7.33 -33.55
N ALA A 79 2.12 8.09 -34.45
CA ALA A 79 2.75 7.57 -35.65
C ALA A 79 4.17 6.99 -35.42
N SER A 80 4.73 7.11 -34.21
CA SER A 80 6.00 6.45 -33.85
C SER A 80 5.87 4.92 -33.91
N PRO A 81 6.95 4.14 -34.05
CA PRO A 81 6.86 2.68 -34.18
C PRO A 81 6.01 2.00 -33.08
N ARG A 82 6.24 2.38 -31.82
CA ARG A 82 5.44 1.89 -30.68
C ARG A 82 4.02 2.44 -30.70
N GLY A 83 3.85 3.73 -31.02
CA GLY A 83 2.52 4.35 -31.15
C GLY A 83 1.66 3.67 -32.21
N ALA A 84 2.23 3.35 -33.37
CA ALA A 84 1.56 2.72 -34.49
C ALA A 84 1.11 1.30 -34.17
N GLN A 85 1.95 0.53 -33.46
CA GLN A 85 1.59 -0.79 -32.95
C GLN A 85 0.39 -0.71 -31.99
N ILE A 86 0.43 0.23 -31.04
CA ILE A 86 -0.69 0.45 -30.11
C ILE A 86 -1.95 0.86 -30.89
N LEU A 87 -1.84 1.84 -31.79
CA LEU A 87 -2.96 2.37 -32.57
C LEU A 87 -3.62 1.28 -33.42
N THR A 88 -2.83 0.41 -34.03
CA THR A 88 -3.32 -0.73 -34.82
C THR A 88 -4.09 -1.72 -33.93
N THR A 89 -3.55 -2.03 -32.75
CA THR A 89 -4.22 -2.94 -31.80
C THR A 89 -5.50 -2.34 -31.24
N VAL A 90 -5.53 -1.03 -31.00
CA VAL A 90 -6.72 -0.32 -30.52
C VAL A 90 -7.78 -0.23 -31.64
N ALA A 91 -7.38 -0.16 -32.91
CA ALA A 91 -8.32 -0.14 -34.04
C ALA A 91 -9.22 -1.39 -34.09
N ASP A 92 -8.76 -2.53 -33.56
CA ASP A 92 -9.59 -3.74 -33.45
C ASP A 92 -10.86 -3.51 -32.60
N GLN A 93 -10.86 -2.50 -31.72
CA GLN A 93 -12.03 -2.12 -30.91
C GLN A 93 -13.13 -1.42 -31.72
N LEU A 94 -12.90 -1.07 -32.99
CA LEU A 94 -13.96 -0.61 -33.90
C LEU A 94 -14.99 -1.70 -34.17
N ASN A 95 -14.63 -2.98 -34.01
CA ASN A 95 -15.50 -4.14 -34.24
C ASN A 95 -16.19 -4.16 -35.63
N ASP A 96 -15.58 -3.52 -36.62
CA ASP A 96 -16.06 -3.41 -38.00
C ASP A 96 -14.89 -3.66 -38.98
N ASN A 97 -14.94 -4.79 -39.68
CA ASN A 97 -13.87 -5.22 -40.58
C ASN A 97 -13.69 -4.28 -41.78
N ASP A 98 -14.75 -3.62 -42.24
CA ASP A 98 -14.66 -2.69 -43.37
C ASP A 98 -13.99 -1.39 -42.92
N LEU A 99 -14.33 -0.89 -41.73
CA LEU A 99 -13.65 0.26 -41.14
C LEU A 99 -12.17 -0.03 -40.84
N ILE A 100 -11.84 -1.23 -40.33
CA ILE A 100 -10.46 -1.65 -40.10
C ILE A 100 -9.68 -1.71 -41.42
N ALA A 101 -10.28 -2.24 -42.49
CA ALA A 101 -9.66 -2.27 -43.81
C ALA A 101 -9.39 -0.84 -44.35
N VAL A 102 -10.35 0.08 -44.17
CA VAL A 102 -10.18 1.50 -44.52
C VAL A 102 -9.05 2.13 -43.70
N PHE A 103 -8.99 1.87 -42.39
CA PHE A 103 -7.91 2.34 -41.52
C PHE A 103 -6.54 1.83 -42.00
N MET A 104 -6.41 0.54 -42.30
CA MET A 104 -5.14 -0.04 -42.73
C MET A 104 -4.66 0.48 -44.09
N ALA A 105 -5.61 0.87 -44.95
CA ALA A 105 -5.38 1.39 -46.30
C ALA A 105 -5.16 2.91 -46.38
N GLN A 106 -5.07 3.63 -45.25
CA GLN A 106 -4.85 5.08 -45.28
C GLN A 106 -3.52 5.47 -45.94
N ASP A 107 -3.59 6.45 -46.83
CA ASP A 107 -2.41 7.05 -47.46
C ASP A 107 -1.58 7.85 -46.43
N GLY A 108 -0.28 8.00 -46.67
CA GLY A 108 0.62 8.70 -45.74
C GLY A 108 1.12 7.84 -44.57
N GLY A 109 1.00 6.52 -44.68
CA GLY A 109 1.55 5.54 -43.73
C GLY A 109 0.99 5.70 -42.32
N GLU A 110 1.82 5.49 -41.30
CA GLU A 110 1.39 5.55 -39.89
C GLU A 110 0.85 6.92 -39.48
N ILE A 111 1.35 7.99 -40.09
CA ILE A 111 0.86 9.35 -39.83
C ILE A 111 -0.57 9.51 -40.38
N GLY A 112 -0.83 9.00 -41.59
CA GLY A 112 -2.16 8.97 -42.20
C GLY A 112 -3.17 8.21 -41.36
N ARG A 113 -2.79 7.03 -40.86
CA ARG A 113 -3.60 6.21 -39.94
C ARG A 113 -3.94 6.95 -38.64
N SER A 114 -2.94 7.62 -38.05
CA SER A 114 -3.09 8.43 -36.84
C SER A 114 -4.06 9.60 -37.05
N VAL A 115 -3.94 10.33 -38.17
CA VAL A 115 -4.89 11.39 -38.54
C VAL A 115 -6.30 10.85 -38.78
N TRP A 116 -6.43 9.74 -39.50
CA TRP A 116 -7.74 9.13 -39.77
C TRP A 116 -8.44 8.74 -38.47
N MET A 117 -7.74 8.05 -37.56
CA MET A 117 -8.32 7.65 -36.26
C MET A 117 -8.79 8.89 -35.48
N ARG A 118 -8.05 10.00 -35.56
CA ARG A 118 -8.41 11.25 -34.87
C ARG A 118 -9.59 12.01 -35.49
N THR A 119 -9.86 11.84 -36.79
CA THR A 119 -10.77 12.69 -37.58
C THR A 119 -12.02 11.99 -38.11
N HIS A 120 -12.02 10.66 -38.22
CA HIS A 120 -13.06 9.92 -38.93
C HIS A 120 -14.44 9.97 -38.27
N SER A 121 -14.50 9.72 -36.97
CA SER A 121 -15.74 9.73 -36.17
C SER A 121 -15.43 9.97 -34.70
N ASP A 122 -16.46 10.30 -33.90
CA ASP A 122 -16.31 10.44 -32.44
C ASP A 122 -15.84 9.13 -31.78
N GLU A 123 -16.24 7.98 -32.32
CA GLU A 123 -15.79 6.67 -31.85
C GLU A 123 -14.31 6.42 -32.15
N ALA A 124 -13.87 6.67 -33.39
CA ALA A 124 -12.46 6.56 -33.75
C ALA A 124 -11.60 7.55 -32.95
N ALA A 125 -12.08 8.79 -32.75
CA ALA A 125 -11.38 9.79 -31.95
C ALA A 125 -11.26 9.38 -30.47
N ARG A 126 -12.29 8.73 -29.90
CA ARG A 126 -12.19 8.14 -28.55
C ARG A 126 -11.12 7.05 -28.49
N LEU A 127 -11.02 6.20 -29.49
CA LEU A 127 -9.99 5.17 -29.57
C LEU A 127 -8.57 5.75 -29.77
N PHE A 128 -8.45 6.86 -30.50
CA PHE A 128 -7.20 7.62 -30.58
C PHE A 128 -6.73 8.08 -29.19
N ASP A 129 -7.62 8.63 -28.37
CA ASP A 129 -7.29 9.06 -27.00
C ASP A 129 -6.90 7.88 -26.09
N VAL A 130 -7.53 6.71 -26.29
CA VAL A 130 -7.16 5.46 -25.58
C VAL A 130 -5.74 5.04 -25.95
N ALA A 131 -5.41 5.03 -27.25
CA ALA A 131 -4.07 4.72 -27.72
C ALA A 131 -3.03 5.72 -27.17
N GLU A 132 -3.37 7.01 -27.12
CA GLU A 132 -2.53 8.05 -26.54
C GLU A 132 -2.28 7.83 -25.04
N SER A 133 -3.33 7.47 -24.29
CA SER A 133 -3.24 7.16 -22.86
C SER A 133 -2.29 5.99 -22.59
N ILE A 134 -2.37 4.93 -23.41
CA ILE A 134 -1.48 3.78 -23.35
C ILE A 134 -0.04 4.19 -23.70
N LEU A 135 0.17 4.99 -24.75
CA LEU A 135 1.50 5.46 -25.13
C LEU A 135 2.14 6.29 -24.00
N ASN A 136 1.35 7.13 -23.34
CA ASN A 136 1.80 7.99 -22.25
C ASN A 136 2.22 7.23 -20.99
N THR A 137 1.80 5.96 -20.79
CA THR A 137 2.24 5.17 -19.62
C THR A 137 3.76 5.02 -19.58
N GLY A 138 4.42 4.98 -20.75
CA GLY A 138 5.88 4.94 -20.84
C GLY A 138 6.55 6.16 -20.22
N ASP A 139 6.07 7.36 -20.54
CA ASP A 139 6.61 8.61 -20.01
C ASP A 139 6.31 8.79 -18.51
N LEU A 140 5.15 8.29 -18.07
CA LEU A 140 4.66 8.45 -16.71
C LEU A 140 5.25 7.45 -15.71
N ARG A 141 5.82 6.33 -16.18
CA ARG A 141 6.33 5.22 -15.34
C ARG A 141 7.42 5.66 -14.36
N GLY A 142 8.16 6.73 -14.66
CA GLY A 142 9.18 7.32 -13.76
C GLY A 142 8.64 8.37 -12.76
N ASN A 143 7.35 8.73 -12.82
CA ASN A 143 6.75 9.79 -12.01
C ASN A 143 5.84 9.25 -10.90
N LYS A 144 6.39 9.03 -9.70
CA LYS A 144 5.67 8.54 -8.50
C LYS A 144 4.44 9.36 -8.08
N ARG A 145 4.25 10.59 -8.58
CA ARG A 145 2.99 11.33 -8.34
C ARG A 145 1.83 10.80 -9.16
N LEU A 146 2.10 10.15 -10.29
CA LEU A 146 1.13 9.73 -11.29
C LEU A 146 1.09 8.21 -11.48
N TYR A 147 1.90 7.47 -10.72
CA TYR A 147 2.18 6.06 -10.94
C TYR A 147 2.31 5.31 -9.61
N ASP A 148 1.60 4.19 -9.48
CA ASP A 148 1.79 3.17 -8.45
C ASP A 148 1.84 1.78 -9.11
N ALA A 149 2.47 0.80 -8.49
CA ALA A 149 2.34 -0.59 -8.93
C ALA A 149 2.25 -1.56 -7.74
N PHE A 150 1.58 -2.68 -7.95
CA PHE A 150 1.13 -3.63 -6.94
C PHE A 150 1.44 -5.06 -7.34
N ASP A 151 1.73 -5.89 -6.34
CA ASP A 151 2.15 -7.28 -6.53
C ASP A 151 0.91 -8.14 -6.59
N VAL A 152 0.97 -9.16 -7.44
CA VAL A 152 0.00 -10.25 -7.44
C VAL A 152 0.63 -11.40 -6.64
N PRO A 153 0.24 -11.62 -5.37
CA PRO A 153 0.90 -12.57 -4.47
C PRO A 153 0.45 -14.00 -4.76
N CYS A 154 0.96 -14.57 -5.85
CA CYS A 154 0.63 -15.90 -6.34
C CYS A 154 1.86 -16.64 -6.93
N ASP A 155 1.93 -17.95 -6.72
CA ASP A 155 2.99 -18.80 -7.27
C ASP A 155 2.98 -18.81 -8.81
N ASP A 156 1.78 -18.84 -9.40
CA ASP A 156 1.54 -18.67 -10.83
C ASP A 156 0.64 -17.47 -11.09
N ALA A 157 0.98 -16.66 -12.10
CA ALA A 157 0.22 -15.46 -12.45
C ALA A 157 -1.20 -15.83 -12.92
N PRO A 158 -2.26 -15.27 -12.32
CA PRO A 158 -3.61 -15.62 -12.71
C PRO A 158 -3.91 -15.11 -14.12
N PRO A 159 -4.65 -15.88 -14.94
CA PRO A 159 -5.06 -15.40 -16.26
C PRO A 159 -5.97 -14.18 -16.10
N PHE A 160 -5.82 -13.21 -17.01
CA PHE A 160 -6.71 -12.06 -17.05
C PHE A 160 -8.03 -12.44 -17.71
N ILE A 161 -9.14 -12.28 -16.98
CA ILE A 161 -10.48 -12.61 -17.46
C ILE A 161 -11.13 -11.33 -17.98
N TRP A 162 -11.47 -11.31 -19.27
CA TRP A 162 -12.19 -10.19 -19.89
C TRP A 162 -13.37 -10.67 -20.73
N ASN A 163 -14.54 -10.05 -20.50
CA ASN A 163 -15.74 -10.16 -21.32
C ASN A 163 -16.69 -8.99 -21.00
N ASP A 164 -17.77 -8.85 -21.77
CA ASP A 164 -18.74 -7.75 -21.60
C ASP A 164 -19.42 -7.73 -20.23
N SER A 165 -19.61 -8.89 -19.59
CA SER A 165 -20.16 -8.96 -18.24
C SER A 165 -19.17 -8.42 -17.21
N VAL A 166 -17.90 -8.79 -17.32
CA VAL A 166 -16.81 -8.28 -16.48
C VAL A 166 -16.64 -6.78 -16.68
N LYS A 167 -16.71 -6.29 -17.93
CA LYS A 167 -16.66 -4.85 -18.24
C LYS A 167 -17.75 -4.08 -17.49
N LYS A 168 -19.02 -4.49 -17.63
CA LYS A 168 -20.16 -3.81 -16.98
C LYS A 168 -20.06 -3.83 -15.46
N GLU A 169 -19.67 -4.96 -14.88
CA GLU A 169 -19.49 -5.07 -13.44
C GLU A 169 -18.36 -4.16 -12.93
N LEU A 170 -17.24 -4.14 -13.66
CA LEU A 170 -16.08 -3.33 -13.32
C LEU A 170 -16.40 -1.83 -13.42
N GLU A 171 -17.10 -1.38 -14.47
CA GLU A 171 -17.59 0.01 -14.61
C GLU A 171 -18.50 0.42 -13.44
N ALA A 172 -19.45 -0.43 -13.05
CA ALA A 172 -20.35 -0.14 -11.94
C ALA A 172 -19.61 -0.05 -10.59
N GLN A 173 -18.71 -1.00 -10.32
CA GLN A 173 -17.91 -1.04 -9.09
C GLN A 173 -16.93 0.12 -9.00
N LEU A 174 -16.26 0.48 -10.11
CA LEU A 174 -15.36 1.62 -10.19
C LEU A 174 -16.09 2.94 -9.95
N THR A 175 -17.26 3.12 -10.57
CA THR A 175 -18.13 4.28 -10.37
C THR A 175 -18.48 4.46 -8.89
N SER A 176 -18.87 3.36 -8.22
CA SER A 176 -19.18 3.38 -6.80
C SER A 176 -17.95 3.62 -5.91
N ALA A 177 -16.84 2.94 -6.17
CA ALA A 177 -15.63 2.99 -5.34
C ALA A 177 -14.94 4.35 -5.41
N MET A 178 -14.94 5.00 -6.58
CA MET A 178 -14.39 6.33 -6.79
C MET A 178 -15.40 7.46 -6.48
N ARG A 179 -16.65 7.13 -6.16
CA ARG A 179 -17.75 8.09 -5.87
C ARG A 179 -17.99 9.07 -7.03
N LEU A 180 -18.00 8.55 -8.26
CA LEU A 180 -18.19 9.38 -9.46
C LEU A 180 -19.66 9.78 -9.61
N GLY A 181 -19.90 11.00 -10.10
CA GLY A 181 -21.24 11.50 -10.39
C GLY A 181 -21.86 10.92 -11.67
N GLU A 182 -21.02 10.44 -12.59
CA GLU A 182 -21.41 9.76 -13.83
C GLU A 182 -20.67 8.43 -13.95
N PRO A 183 -21.23 7.44 -14.68
CA PRO A 183 -20.57 6.15 -14.91
C PRO A 183 -19.21 6.34 -15.60
N CYS A 184 -18.19 5.62 -15.14
CA CYS A 184 -16.94 5.53 -15.87
C CYS A 184 -17.05 4.56 -17.05
N GLU A 185 -16.25 4.79 -18.08
CA GLU A 185 -16.07 3.89 -19.22
C GLU A 185 -14.75 3.13 -19.08
N VAL A 186 -14.74 1.82 -19.39
CA VAL A 186 -13.52 1.02 -19.44
C VAL A 186 -13.27 0.41 -20.82
N VAL A 187 -12.09 0.67 -21.36
CA VAL A 187 -11.60 0.11 -22.63
C VAL A 187 -10.42 -0.82 -22.36
N TYR A 188 -10.54 -2.08 -22.77
CA TYR A 188 -9.49 -3.09 -22.62
C TYR A 188 -8.72 -3.27 -23.92
N VAL A 189 -7.40 -3.32 -23.82
CA VAL A 189 -6.49 -3.48 -24.96
C VAL A 189 -5.40 -4.51 -24.62
N PRO A 190 -5.40 -5.70 -25.25
CA PRO A 190 -4.30 -6.66 -25.14
C PRO A 190 -3.15 -6.26 -26.06
N LEU A 191 -1.96 -5.99 -25.51
CA LEU A 191 -0.76 -5.71 -26.31
C LEU A 191 0.25 -6.85 -26.21
N ALA A 192 0.83 -7.23 -27.36
CA ALA A 192 1.93 -8.17 -27.42
C ALA A 192 3.25 -7.51 -26.99
N ASP A 193 3.95 -8.12 -26.04
CA ASP A 193 5.31 -7.77 -25.61
C ASP A 193 6.25 -8.90 -26.08
N GLU A 194 6.99 -8.63 -27.15
CA GLU A 194 7.99 -9.56 -27.69
C GLU A 194 9.29 -9.46 -26.88
N LYS A 195 9.69 -10.58 -26.27
CA LYS A 195 10.95 -10.66 -25.54
C LYS A 195 12.10 -11.05 -26.46
N LYS A 196 13.34 -10.72 -26.06
CA LYS A 196 14.58 -11.05 -26.80
C LYS A 196 14.75 -12.55 -27.14
N ASN A 197 14.10 -13.43 -26.38
CA ASN A 197 14.11 -14.88 -26.60
C ASN A 197 13.09 -15.36 -27.66
N GLY A 198 12.31 -14.45 -28.26
CA GLY A 198 11.25 -14.77 -29.21
C GLY A 198 9.91 -15.13 -28.56
N ASP A 199 9.80 -15.12 -27.23
CA ASP A 199 8.51 -15.32 -26.55
C ASP A 199 7.68 -14.05 -26.62
N THR A 200 6.47 -14.16 -27.17
CA THR A 200 5.47 -13.09 -27.14
C THR A 200 4.55 -13.29 -25.93
N LYS A 201 4.48 -12.31 -25.04
CA LYS A 201 3.55 -12.32 -23.89
C LYS A 201 2.55 -11.19 -23.99
N THR A 202 1.33 -11.43 -23.54
CA THR A 202 0.28 -10.42 -23.56
C THR A 202 0.34 -9.55 -22.31
N ILE A 203 0.41 -8.24 -22.50
CA ILE A 203 0.20 -7.23 -21.46
C ILE A 203 -1.23 -6.71 -21.61
N HIS A 204 -1.95 -6.64 -20.50
CA HIS A 204 -3.34 -6.25 -20.45
C HIS A 204 -3.47 -4.78 -20.02
N TYR A 205 -3.89 -3.91 -20.93
CA TYR A 205 -4.16 -2.50 -20.63
C TYR A 205 -5.66 -2.27 -20.42
N LEU A 206 -6.03 -1.51 -19.40
CA LEU A 206 -7.38 -0.99 -19.22
C LEU A 206 -7.31 0.52 -19.07
N VAL A 207 -7.89 1.24 -20.01
CA VAL A 207 -8.05 2.69 -19.94
C VAL A 207 -9.42 2.99 -19.37
N VAL A 208 -9.45 3.64 -18.21
CA VAL A 208 -10.66 4.05 -17.48
C VAL A 208 -10.86 5.54 -17.67
N ARG A 209 -11.95 5.93 -18.33
CA ARG A 209 -12.31 7.33 -18.56
C ARG A 209 -13.45 7.71 -17.64
N PHE A 210 -13.34 8.86 -16.98
CA PHE A 210 -14.34 9.34 -16.04
C PHE A 210 -14.36 10.85 -15.92
N ALA A 211 -15.50 11.39 -15.49
CA ALA A 211 -15.64 12.80 -15.16
C ALA A 211 -14.92 13.11 -13.84
N GLY A 212 -13.97 14.05 -13.87
CA GLY A 212 -13.34 14.60 -12.67
C GLY A 212 -14.27 15.58 -11.93
N ASP A 213 -13.78 16.17 -10.84
CA ASP A 213 -14.57 17.12 -10.04
C ASP A 213 -14.98 18.37 -10.84
N GLN A 214 -16.13 18.96 -10.51
CA GLN A 214 -16.62 20.16 -11.18
C GLN A 214 -15.61 21.32 -11.06
N VAL A 215 -15.24 21.90 -12.19
CA VAL A 215 -14.36 23.06 -12.27
C VAL A 215 -15.14 24.26 -12.83
N THR A 216 -14.94 25.43 -12.21
CA THR A 216 -15.46 26.69 -12.72
C THR A 216 -14.37 27.41 -13.51
N ALA A 217 -14.57 27.58 -14.82
CA ALA A 217 -13.71 28.41 -15.65
C ALA A 217 -14.33 29.78 -15.88
N VAL A 218 -13.47 30.79 -15.96
CA VAL A 218 -13.85 32.16 -16.29
C VAL A 218 -13.28 32.48 -17.66
N GLN A 219 -14.15 32.64 -18.64
CA GLN A 219 -13.77 33.18 -19.94
C GLN A 219 -13.95 34.70 -19.94
N VAL A 220 -12.93 35.43 -20.40
CA VAL A 220 -13.06 36.85 -20.72
C VAL A 220 -13.06 36.98 -22.23
N VAL A 221 -14.22 37.26 -22.81
CA VAL A 221 -14.39 37.52 -24.26
C VAL A 221 -14.93 38.93 -24.42
N ASN A 222 -14.26 39.76 -25.22
CA ASN A 222 -14.66 41.16 -25.46
C ASN A 222 -14.89 41.97 -24.17
N ARG A 223 -14.02 41.80 -23.16
CA ARG A 223 -14.12 42.41 -21.81
C ARG A 223 -15.35 41.98 -21.00
N ASN A 224 -16.19 41.09 -21.52
CA ASN A 224 -17.26 40.46 -20.76
C ASN A 224 -16.74 39.20 -20.08
N ARG A 225 -17.01 39.10 -18.78
CA ARG A 225 -16.67 37.95 -17.95
C ARG A 225 -17.83 36.97 -17.99
N LYS A 226 -17.61 35.77 -18.53
CA LYS A 226 -18.58 34.67 -18.50
C LYS A 226 -17.97 33.50 -17.73
N SER A 227 -18.60 33.14 -16.62
CA SER A 227 -18.22 31.95 -15.85
C SER A 227 -19.03 30.76 -16.36
N PHE A 228 -18.39 29.61 -16.53
CA PHE A 228 -19.06 28.36 -16.85
C PHE A 228 -18.47 27.21 -16.02
N CYS A 229 -19.32 26.29 -15.59
CA CYS A 229 -18.93 25.11 -14.84
C CYS A 229 -18.91 23.90 -15.78
N TYR A 230 -17.87 23.08 -15.69
CA TYR A 230 -17.77 21.84 -16.45
C TYR A 230 -17.05 20.78 -15.62
N PHE A 231 -17.24 19.51 -15.97
CA PHE A 231 -16.49 18.39 -15.39
C PHE A 231 -15.37 18.01 -16.37
N PRO A 232 -14.08 18.10 -15.98
CA PRO A 232 -12.99 17.75 -16.87
C PRO A 232 -12.96 16.23 -17.06
N ALA A 233 -12.82 15.77 -18.31
CA ALA A 233 -12.54 14.37 -18.58
C ALA A 233 -11.17 14.00 -17.98
N ARG A 234 -11.11 12.88 -17.27
CA ARG A 234 -9.89 12.29 -16.73
C ARG A 234 -9.75 10.87 -17.21
N ASP A 235 -8.51 10.51 -17.51
CA ASP A 235 -8.16 9.13 -17.86
C ASP A 235 -7.27 8.55 -16.75
N ALA A 236 -7.48 7.28 -16.45
CA ALA A 236 -6.56 6.47 -15.68
C ALA A 236 -6.23 5.21 -16.49
N THR A 237 -4.98 4.76 -16.47
CA THR A 237 -4.56 3.54 -17.17
C THR A 237 -4.09 2.51 -16.17
N LEU A 238 -4.65 1.31 -16.27
CA LEU A 238 -4.24 0.12 -15.54
C LEU A 238 -3.46 -0.79 -16.50
N VAL A 239 -2.35 -1.34 -16.05
CA VAL A 239 -1.53 -2.26 -16.84
C VAL A 239 -1.29 -3.51 -16.00
N TYR A 240 -1.73 -4.67 -16.50
CA TYR A 240 -1.41 -5.95 -15.88
C TYR A 240 -0.43 -6.72 -16.78
N ALA A 241 0.75 -7.02 -16.22
CA ALA A 241 1.77 -7.83 -16.86
C ALA A 241 1.89 -9.18 -16.11
N PRO A 242 1.24 -10.25 -16.61
CA PRO A 242 1.19 -11.54 -15.90
C PRO A 242 2.59 -12.11 -15.63
N ASP A 243 3.50 -11.97 -16.59
CA ASP A 243 4.86 -12.50 -16.50
C ASP A 243 5.71 -11.82 -15.44
N ARG A 244 5.44 -10.54 -15.18
CA ARG A 244 6.09 -9.76 -14.12
C ARG A 244 5.35 -9.90 -12.79
N LYS A 245 4.12 -10.43 -12.80
CA LYS A 245 3.19 -10.50 -11.64
C LYS A 245 2.88 -9.11 -11.06
N VAL A 246 2.85 -8.09 -11.91
CA VAL A 246 2.66 -6.69 -11.50
C VAL A 246 1.40 -6.10 -12.12
N VAL A 247 0.65 -5.36 -11.31
CA VAL A 247 -0.38 -4.41 -11.76
C VAL A 247 0.13 -2.99 -11.56
N GLU A 248 0.24 -2.23 -12.63
CA GLU A 248 0.60 -0.81 -12.61
C GLU A 248 -0.65 0.06 -12.78
N VAL A 249 -0.69 1.20 -12.09
CA VAL A 249 -1.80 2.15 -12.12
C VAL A 249 -1.29 3.55 -12.35
N TYR A 250 -1.78 4.16 -13.43
CA TYR A 250 -1.46 5.50 -13.87
C TYR A 250 -2.67 6.41 -13.68
N ALA A 251 -2.60 7.32 -12.70
CA ALA A 251 -3.67 8.30 -12.49
C ALA A 251 -3.17 9.53 -11.72
N HIS A 252 -3.88 10.65 -11.88
CA HIS A 252 -3.50 11.94 -11.30
C HIS A 252 -3.50 11.99 -9.76
N THR A 253 -4.30 11.18 -9.08
CA THR A 253 -4.42 11.22 -7.62
C THR A 253 -4.31 9.84 -7.00
N LEU A 254 -3.72 9.78 -5.80
CA LEU A 254 -3.57 8.54 -5.02
C LEU A 254 -4.95 7.97 -4.61
N SER A 255 -5.92 8.84 -4.34
CA SER A 255 -7.33 8.48 -4.09
C SER A 255 -8.01 7.79 -5.27
N THR A 256 -7.51 7.95 -6.51
CA THR A 256 -8.01 7.21 -7.68
C THR A 256 -7.27 5.88 -7.84
N ARG A 257 -5.95 5.84 -7.59
CA ARG A 257 -5.11 4.66 -7.88
C ARG A 257 -5.42 3.45 -7.01
N ALA A 258 -5.61 3.64 -5.70
CA ALA A 258 -5.89 2.51 -4.79
C ALA A 258 -7.25 1.83 -5.06
N PRO A 259 -8.37 2.56 -5.24
CA PRO A 259 -9.64 1.93 -5.63
C PRO A 259 -9.57 1.22 -6.98
N LEU A 260 -8.88 1.81 -7.98
CA LEU A 260 -8.70 1.21 -9.29
C LEU A 260 -7.97 -0.15 -9.21
N ALA A 261 -6.85 -0.19 -8.48
CA ALA A 261 -6.11 -1.42 -8.24
C ALA A 261 -7.00 -2.49 -7.56
N ASN A 262 -7.70 -2.10 -6.50
CA ASN A 262 -8.51 -3.02 -5.69
C ASN A 262 -9.69 -3.61 -6.50
N VAL A 263 -10.40 -2.79 -7.27
CA VAL A 263 -11.52 -3.28 -8.11
C VAL A 263 -11.01 -4.18 -9.23
N LEU A 264 -9.88 -3.85 -9.87
CA LEU A 264 -9.28 -4.71 -10.89
C LEU A 264 -8.87 -6.07 -10.33
N SER A 265 -8.26 -6.09 -9.14
CA SER A 265 -7.86 -7.32 -8.45
C SER A 265 -9.02 -8.29 -8.23
N LYS A 266 -10.15 -7.72 -7.80
CA LYS A 266 -11.34 -8.47 -7.41
C LYS A 266 -12.08 -9.05 -8.60
N HIS A 267 -12.13 -8.32 -9.72
CA HIS A 267 -12.96 -8.68 -10.88
C HIS A 267 -12.17 -9.19 -12.10
N GLY A 268 -10.95 -8.69 -12.33
CA GLY A 268 -10.13 -9.05 -13.50
C GLY A 268 -9.44 -10.42 -13.40
N PHE A 269 -8.97 -10.78 -12.20
CA PHE A 269 -8.30 -12.08 -12.00
C PHE A 269 -8.60 -12.74 -10.64
N LYS A 270 -9.56 -12.18 -9.87
CA LYS A 270 -10.12 -12.74 -8.63
C LYS A 270 -9.08 -13.07 -7.54
N ALA A 271 -7.97 -12.33 -7.49
CA ALA A 271 -6.96 -12.44 -6.45
C ALA A 271 -6.75 -11.06 -5.80
N PRO A 272 -6.71 -10.95 -4.45
CA PRO A 272 -6.42 -9.68 -3.81
C PRO A 272 -4.99 -9.23 -4.19
N LEU A 273 -4.85 -7.96 -4.57
CA LEU A 273 -3.52 -7.34 -4.68
C LEU A 273 -2.92 -7.16 -3.28
N SER A 274 -1.60 -7.18 -3.21
CA SER A 274 -0.91 -6.75 -2.00
C SER A 274 -1.17 -5.25 -1.75
N ASN A 275 -1.50 -4.82 -0.52
CA ASN A 275 -1.47 -3.38 -0.18
C ASN A 275 -0.03 -2.85 -0.06
N ARG A 276 0.97 -3.71 -0.28
CA ARG A 276 2.37 -3.34 -0.48
C ARG A 276 2.58 -2.93 -1.94
N PRO A 277 2.83 -1.64 -2.25
CA PRO A 277 3.18 -1.22 -3.60
C PRO A 277 4.63 -1.68 -3.93
N LEU A 278 4.86 -2.40 -5.04
CA LEU A 278 6.21 -2.84 -5.45
C LEU A 278 7.14 -1.68 -5.73
N ASN A 279 6.63 -0.58 -6.29
CA ASN A 279 7.51 0.42 -6.90
C ASN A 279 8.00 1.48 -5.92
N ARG A 280 8.44 1.00 -4.76
CA ARG A 280 9.66 1.56 -4.19
C ARG A 280 10.77 0.53 -4.32
N SER A 281 11.38 0.46 -5.51
CA SER A 281 12.83 0.49 -5.56
C SER A 281 13.31 1.50 -4.51
N ARG A 282 13.95 1.00 -3.46
CA ARG A 282 14.57 1.87 -2.47
C ARG A 282 15.84 2.36 -3.12
N TYR A 283 15.83 3.65 -3.48
CA TYR A 283 17.04 4.34 -3.90
C TYR A 283 17.73 4.84 -2.64
N ASP A 284 18.72 4.10 -2.18
CA ASP A 284 19.60 4.53 -1.10
C ASP A 284 20.60 5.53 -1.67
N LEU A 285 20.26 6.82 -1.53
CA LEU A 285 21.10 7.90 -2.05
C LEU A 285 22.33 8.16 -1.17
N SER A 286 22.47 7.48 -0.02
CA SER A 286 23.62 7.64 0.87
C SER A 286 24.95 7.26 0.20
N ARG A 287 24.93 6.37 -0.80
CA ARG A 287 26.11 6.03 -1.61
C ARG A 287 26.77 7.25 -2.23
N PHE A 288 26.00 8.29 -2.55
CA PHE A 288 26.49 9.52 -3.18
C PHE A 288 27.12 10.52 -2.21
N ALA A 289 27.12 10.22 -0.90
CA ALA A 289 27.94 10.93 0.08
C ALA A 289 29.43 10.50 0.06
N LEU A 290 29.77 9.50 -0.75
CA LEU A 290 31.12 8.99 -0.95
C LEU A 290 31.58 9.26 -2.39
N PRO A 291 32.91 9.39 -2.65
CA PRO A 291 33.43 9.62 -3.99
C PRO A 291 33.07 8.50 -4.99
N LEU A 292 32.96 8.86 -6.27
CA LEU A 292 32.64 7.94 -7.39
C LEU A 292 33.79 7.76 -8.41
N LYS A 293 34.85 8.57 -8.37
CA LYS A 293 35.87 8.69 -9.43
C LYS A 293 36.54 7.36 -9.84
N ASP A 294 36.68 6.44 -8.89
CA ASP A 294 37.35 5.15 -9.10
C ASP A 294 36.36 3.97 -9.22
N GLU A 295 35.05 4.23 -9.15
CA GLU A 295 34.03 3.18 -9.20
C GLU A 295 33.81 2.71 -10.65
N LYS A 296 34.07 1.43 -10.89
CA LYS A 296 33.80 0.76 -12.16
C LYS A 296 33.06 -0.56 -11.92
N PRO A 297 31.75 -0.50 -11.64
CA PRO A 297 30.94 -1.68 -11.41
C PRO A 297 30.95 -2.60 -12.63
N ARG A 298 30.95 -3.92 -12.41
CA ARG A 298 30.86 -4.90 -13.50
C ARG A 298 29.39 -5.04 -13.90
N LEU A 299 29.12 -4.80 -15.18
CA LEU A 299 27.80 -4.94 -15.79
C LEU A 299 27.87 -6.00 -16.90
N ASP A 300 26.77 -6.70 -17.15
CA ASP A 300 26.70 -7.72 -18.20
C ASP A 300 26.63 -7.06 -19.58
N GLY A 301 27.59 -7.38 -20.45
CA GLY A 301 27.64 -6.87 -21.83
C GLY A 301 27.93 -5.38 -21.97
N VAL A 302 28.30 -4.69 -20.89
CA VAL A 302 28.57 -3.24 -20.86
C VAL A 302 29.76 -2.91 -19.97
N LYS A 303 30.65 -2.03 -20.45
CA LYS A 303 31.77 -1.48 -19.69
C LYS A 303 31.45 -0.04 -19.26
N VAL A 304 31.65 0.26 -17.97
CA VAL A 304 31.57 1.63 -17.44
C VAL A 304 32.94 2.31 -17.58
N GLU A 305 33.03 3.34 -18.42
CA GLU A 305 34.26 4.11 -18.60
C GLU A 305 34.42 5.20 -17.54
N ARG A 306 33.34 5.96 -17.31
CA ARG A 306 33.28 7.04 -16.32
C ARG A 306 31.96 7.05 -15.59
N LEU A 307 32.01 7.50 -14.33
CA LEU A 307 30.85 7.69 -13.47
C LEU A 307 31.03 8.99 -12.68
N TYR A 308 30.07 9.91 -12.79
CA TYR A 308 30.15 11.22 -12.12
C TYR A 308 28.76 11.81 -11.87
N LEU A 309 28.71 12.84 -11.01
CA LEU A 309 27.49 13.58 -10.72
C LEU A 309 27.53 14.93 -11.46
N THR A 310 26.38 15.34 -12.01
CA THR A 310 26.22 16.68 -12.62
C THR A 310 25.34 17.59 -11.78
N GLU A 311 24.52 17.01 -10.90
CA GLU A 311 23.73 17.72 -9.90
C GLU A 311 23.68 16.89 -8.62
N ALA A 312 23.80 17.53 -7.46
CA ALA A 312 23.60 16.91 -6.16
C ALA A 312 22.87 17.87 -5.22
N LYS A 313 21.85 17.37 -4.52
CA LYS A 313 21.06 18.10 -3.54
C LYS A 313 21.09 17.38 -2.20
N ALA A 314 21.44 18.09 -1.14
CA ALA A 314 21.54 17.55 0.21
C ALA A 314 21.00 18.52 1.25
N LEU A 315 20.55 17.98 2.39
CA LEU A 315 20.27 18.79 3.58
C LEU A 315 21.56 19.19 4.29
N LEU A 316 21.62 20.45 4.71
CA LEU A 316 22.68 20.99 5.53
C LEU A 316 22.55 20.47 6.96
N GLY A 317 23.22 19.35 7.25
CA GLY A 317 23.26 18.84 8.60
C GLY A 317 21.90 18.31 9.09
N HIS A 318 21.21 19.00 9.99
CA HIS A 318 19.91 18.52 10.54
C HIS A 318 18.79 19.56 10.38
N SER A 319 19.03 20.64 9.62
CA SER A 319 18.01 21.66 9.36
C SER A 319 17.19 21.31 8.11
N THR A 320 16.06 21.99 7.94
CA THR A 320 15.29 21.98 6.69
C THR A 320 16.00 22.69 5.53
N ASP A 321 17.17 23.28 5.79
CA ASP A 321 17.93 24.00 4.78
C ASP A 321 18.63 23.00 3.87
N ALA A 322 18.47 23.19 2.56
CA ALA A 322 19.06 22.34 1.54
C ALA A 322 20.08 23.13 0.71
N VAL A 323 21.17 22.47 0.33
CA VAL A 323 22.09 22.93 -0.70
C VAL A 323 21.90 22.09 -1.95
N SER A 324 21.84 22.75 -3.10
CA SER A 324 21.87 22.11 -4.42
C SER A 324 23.10 22.62 -5.16
N LEU A 325 23.93 21.70 -5.64
CA LEU A 325 25.14 22.00 -6.39
C LEU A 325 24.98 21.45 -7.81
N HIS A 326 25.27 22.29 -8.79
CA HIS A 326 25.43 21.90 -10.18
C HIS A 326 26.93 21.85 -10.47
N ILE A 327 27.36 20.81 -11.16
CA ILE A 327 28.76 20.44 -11.34
C ILE A 327 29.02 20.30 -12.83
N ASP A 328 30.17 20.81 -13.27
CA ASP A 328 30.60 20.66 -14.66
C ASP A 328 30.85 19.18 -14.98
N SER A 329 30.45 18.78 -16.19
CA SER A 329 30.47 17.38 -16.64
C SER A 329 31.86 16.76 -16.48
N GLY A 330 31.93 15.63 -15.79
CA GLY A 330 33.15 14.83 -15.63
C GLY A 330 34.03 15.20 -14.43
N THR A 331 33.68 16.20 -13.62
CA THR A 331 34.40 16.49 -12.36
C THR A 331 33.78 15.75 -11.17
N GLU A 332 34.61 15.40 -10.19
CA GLU A 332 34.17 14.67 -8.99
C GLU A 332 33.66 15.66 -7.92
N LEU A 333 32.52 15.32 -7.30
CA LEU A 333 31.80 16.18 -6.35
C LEU A 333 32.67 16.62 -5.16
N HIS A 334 33.40 15.70 -4.55
CA HIS A 334 34.27 15.97 -3.39
C HIS A 334 35.49 16.80 -3.80
N GLU A 335 36.08 16.60 -4.97
CA GLU A 335 37.18 17.42 -5.49
C GLU A 335 36.76 18.89 -5.65
N VAL A 336 35.64 19.13 -6.35
CA VAL A 336 35.11 20.48 -6.58
C VAL A 336 34.82 21.21 -5.27
N ILE A 337 34.28 20.47 -4.30
CA ILE A 337 33.89 21.03 -3.03
C ILE A 337 35.09 21.22 -2.08
N ASN A 338 36.03 20.27 -2.00
CA ASN A 338 37.20 20.36 -1.12
C ASN A 338 38.08 21.57 -1.46
N GLU A 339 38.12 21.99 -2.73
CA GLU A 339 38.84 23.20 -3.12
C GLU A 339 38.18 24.51 -2.63
N ARG A 340 36.90 24.47 -2.22
CA ARG A 340 36.07 25.67 -1.95
C ARG A 340 35.54 25.73 -0.52
N TRP A 341 35.42 24.60 0.17
CA TRP A 341 34.91 24.49 1.53
C TRP A 341 35.79 23.61 2.41
N SER A 342 36.07 24.07 3.63
CA SER A 342 36.84 23.33 4.64
C SER A 342 36.04 22.23 5.35
N ASN A 343 34.70 22.37 5.42
CA ASN A 343 33.76 21.37 5.92
C ASN A 343 32.57 21.34 4.96
N HIS A 344 32.36 20.23 4.25
CA HIS A 344 31.38 20.22 3.17
C HIS A 344 30.08 19.48 3.49
N PRO A 345 28.94 19.98 3.01
CA PRO A 345 27.64 19.41 3.36
C PRO A 345 27.36 18.05 2.72
N PHE A 346 28.21 17.58 1.80
CA PHE A 346 28.03 16.32 1.10
C PHE A 346 28.91 15.16 1.62
N SER A 347 29.90 15.40 2.49
CA SER A 347 30.66 14.31 3.15
C SER A 347 29.90 13.76 4.34
N GLN A 348 29.10 14.60 4.98
CA GLN A 348 28.23 14.22 6.10
C GLN A 348 26.86 14.93 5.97
N PRO A 349 26.11 14.66 4.88
CA PRO A 349 24.81 15.28 4.66
C PRO A 349 23.81 14.85 5.72
N GLY A 350 22.80 15.68 5.97
CA GLY A 350 21.63 15.25 6.76
C GLY A 350 20.87 14.12 6.10
N ALA A 351 20.67 14.30 4.79
CA ALA A 351 20.16 13.35 3.81
C ALA A 351 20.59 13.85 2.43
N ILE A 352 20.81 12.93 1.48
CA ILE A 352 20.88 13.27 0.05
C ILE A 352 19.45 13.27 -0.48
N LEU A 353 18.97 14.43 -0.92
CA LEU A 353 17.60 14.61 -1.41
C LEU A 353 17.46 14.27 -2.90
N GLY A 354 18.56 14.30 -3.65
CA GLY A 354 18.56 13.92 -5.06
C GLY A 354 19.90 14.16 -5.75
N VAL A 355 20.14 13.42 -6.82
CA VAL A 355 21.33 13.50 -7.66
C VAL A 355 20.98 13.28 -9.13
N THR A 356 21.81 13.82 -10.01
CA THR A 356 21.83 13.46 -11.43
C THR A 356 23.14 12.73 -11.70
N LEU A 357 23.06 11.40 -11.76
CA LEU A 357 24.17 10.48 -12.03
C LEU A 357 24.36 10.34 -13.54
N VAL A 358 25.59 10.46 -14.02
CA VAL A 358 25.94 10.21 -15.42
C VAL A 358 26.95 9.08 -15.49
N ALA A 359 26.67 8.10 -16.35
CA ALA A 359 27.55 6.99 -16.66
C ALA A 359 27.88 6.98 -18.15
N ASP A 360 29.16 6.98 -18.49
CA ASP A 360 29.60 6.79 -19.88
C ASP A 360 29.85 5.30 -20.10
N LEU A 361 29.04 4.70 -20.99
CA LEU A 361 28.96 3.27 -21.20
C LEU A 361 29.51 2.87 -22.57
N VAL A 362 30.19 1.72 -22.65
CA VAL A 362 30.60 1.09 -23.91
C VAL A 362 30.00 -0.30 -23.97
N PHE A 363 29.12 -0.55 -24.95
CA PHE A 363 28.46 -1.83 -25.13
C PHE A 363 29.38 -2.84 -25.83
N GLU A 364 29.18 -4.12 -25.56
CA GLU A 364 29.93 -5.20 -26.21
C GLU A 364 29.80 -5.14 -27.75
N GLY A 365 30.94 -5.15 -28.45
CA GLY A 365 30.99 -5.00 -29.90
C GLY A 365 30.95 -3.55 -30.40
N GLU A 366 30.76 -2.57 -29.52
CA GLU A 366 30.78 -1.14 -29.84
C GLU A 366 32.09 -0.49 -29.34
N THR A 367 32.54 0.56 -30.03
CA THR A 367 33.71 1.37 -29.62
C THR A 367 33.33 2.79 -29.21
N ALA A 368 32.06 3.18 -29.39
CA ALA A 368 31.57 4.50 -29.06
C ALA A 368 31.08 4.55 -27.62
N GLU A 369 31.44 5.62 -26.91
CA GLU A 369 30.88 5.90 -25.59
C GLU A 369 29.46 6.43 -25.73
N THR A 370 28.52 5.82 -25.00
CA THR A 370 27.12 6.23 -24.93
C THR A 370 26.82 6.73 -23.51
N PRO A 371 26.51 8.02 -23.33
CA PRO A 371 26.21 8.57 -22.02
C PRO A 371 24.79 8.21 -21.57
N LEU A 372 24.65 7.77 -20.32
CA LEU A 372 23.38 7.52 -19.64
C LEU A 372 23.24 8.49 -18.47
N SER A 373 22.16 9.29 -18.47
CA SER A 373 21.84 10.21 -17.36
C SER A 373 20.65 9.70 -16.55
N ILE A 374 20.87 9.53 -15.25
CA ILE A 374 19.90 8.99 -14.29
C ILE A 374 19.65 10.05 -13.21
N VAL A 375 18.45 10.61 -13.21
CA VAL A 375 17.98 11.50 -12.15
C VAL A 375 17.36 10.66 -11.05
N LEU A 376 17.91 10.77 -9.84
CA LEU A 376 17.41 10.14 -8.61
C LEU A 376 17.00 11.24 -7.63
N ALA A 377 15.82 11.13 -7.01
CA ALA A 377 15.42 12.10 -5.99
C ALA A 377 14.46 11.52 -4.96
N GLU A 378 14.41 12.07 -3.77
CA GLU A 378 13.43 11.68 -2.76
C GLU A 378 12.02 12.23 -3.07
N PRO A 379 10.94 11.48 -2.77
CA PRO A 379 10.92 10.10 -2.27
C PRO A 379 10.98 9.06 -3.42
N GLY A 380 12.19 8.63 -3.78
CA GLY A 380 12.50 7.54 -4.72
C GLY A 380 12.12 7.74 -6.19
N ARG A 381 12.06 8.98 -6.69
CA ARG A 381 12.00 9.31 -8.12
C ARG A 381 13.25 8.75 -8.83
N CYS A 382 13.06 8.11 -9.98
CA CYS A 382 14.14 7.69 -10.86
C CYS A 382 13.73 7.88 -12.32
N SER A 383 14.57 8.54 -13.13
CA SER A 383 14.29 8.74 -14.56
C SER A 383 14.54 7.49 -15.41
N LEU A 384 15.28 6.51 -14.89
CA LEU A 384 15.76 5.36 -15.66
C LEU A 384 14.62 4.58 -16.35
N GLN A 385 13.49 4.41 -15.67
CA GLN A 385 12.35 3.67 -16.23
C GLN A 385 11.69 4.39 -17.43
N GLY A 386 11.91 5.70 -17.57
CA GLY A 386 11.48 6.51 -18.72
C GLY A 386 12.48 6.53 -19.87
N GLU A 387 13.66 5.93 -19.74
CA GLU A 387 14.65 5.82 -20.82
C GLU A 387 14.07 5.00 -21.96
N LYS A 388 14.14 5.50 -23.20
CA LYS A 388 13.53 4.85 -24.38
C LYS A 388 14.34 3.67 -24.87
N ASP A 389 15.66 3.74 -24.80
CA ASP A 389 16.52 2.63 -25.19
C ASP A 389 16.50 1.55 -24.09
N LEU A 390 16.02 0.36 -24.46
CA LEU A 390 15.94 -0.79 -23.56
C LEU A 390 17.33 -1.21 -23.05
N ARG A 391 18.38 -1.12 -23.89
CA ARG A 391 19.75 -1.52 -23.52
C ARG A 391 20.32 -0.61 -22.45
N LEU A 392 20.11 0.71 -22.59
CA LEU A 392 20.50 1.69 -21.59
C LEU A 392 19.69 1.54 -20.30
N ARG A 393 18.40 1.21 -20.40
CA ARG A 393 17.55 0.95 -19.23
C ARG A 393 18.03 -0.26 -18.43
N GLU A 394 18.36 -1.36 -19.12
CA GLU A 394 18.92 -2.57 -18.49
C GLU A 394 20.28 -2.29 -17.85
N ALA A 395 21.20 -1.67 -18.58
CA ALA A 395 22.53 -1.32 -18.07
C ALA A 395 22.47 -0.37 -16.87
N GLY A 396 21.60 0.65 -16.91
CA GLY A 396 21.39 1.54 -15.78
C GLY A 396 20.78 0.85 -14.56
N THR A 397 19.98 -0.21 -14.75
CA THR A 397 19.37 -0.94 -13.62
C THR A 397 20.46 -1.72 -12.89
N GLN A 398 21.26 -2.48 -13.64
CA GLN A 398 22.43 -3.19 -13.11
C GLN A 398 23.43 -2.23 -12.45
N LEU A 399 23.64 -1.05 -13.04
CA LEU A 399 24.52 -0.04 -12.47
C LEU A 399 24.04 0.42 -11.09
N LEU A 400 22.76 0.76 -10.96
CA LEU A 400 22.21 1.20 -9.67
C LEU A 400 22.24 0.07 -8.62
N GLU A 401 22.02 -1.18 -9.02
CA GLU A 401 22.13 -2.35 -8.13
C GLU A 401 23.57 -2.57 -7.67
N ALA A 402 24.53 -2.52 -8.60
CA ALA A 402 25.94 -2.72 -8.30
C ALA A 402 26.54 -1.60 -7.43
N LEU A 403 26.00 -0.38 -7.53
CA LEU A 403 26.32 0.73 -6.62
C LEU A 403 25.66 0.61 -5.24
N GLY A 404 24.76 -0.37 -5.04
CA GLY A 404 23.95 -0.50 -3.82
C GLY A 404 22.89 0.60 -3.66
N VAL A 405 22.69 1.40 -4.71
CA VAL A 405 21.72 2.51 -4.74
C VAL A 405 20.33 1.94 -4.96
N LEU A 406 20.15 1.08 -5.96
CA LEU A 406 18.92 0.31 -6.14
C LEU A 406 19.03 -0.93 -5.27
N LYS A 407 18.41 -0.90 -4.09
CA LYS A 407 18.23 -2.10 -3.29
C LYS A 407 16.94 -2.79 -3.73
N PRO A 408 17.00 -4.04 -4.24
CA PRO A 408 15.78 -4.83 -4.36
C PRO A 408 15.19 -4.95 -2.96
N LEU A 409 13.94 -4.48 -2.79
CA LEU A 409 13.18 -4.89 -1.63
C LEU A 409 13.10 -6.40 -1.73
N HIS A 410 13.78 -7.09 -0.84
CA HIS A 410 13.48 -8.49 -0.61
C HIS A 410 12.30 -8.46 0.34
N PRO A 411 11.06 -8.69 -0.13
CA PRO A 411 10.05 -9.18 0.78
C PRO A 411 10.60 -10.52 1.29
N GLY A 412 11.36 -10.49 2.38
CA GLY A 412 11.47 -11.64 3.25
C GLY A 412 10.04 -11.89 3.67
N SER A 413 9.34 -12.71 2.89
CA SER A 413 7.98 -13.07 3.22
C SER A 413 8.10 -13.70 4.60
N GLY A 414 7.32 -13.26 5.58
CA GLY A 414 7.37 -13.87 6.92
C GLY A 414 7.18 -15.40 6.92
N ILE A 415 6.84 -15.98 5.76
CA ILE A 415 6.88 -17.40 5.40
C ILE A 415 8.26 -18.04 5.65
N ASP A 416 9.36 -17.37 5.27
CA ASP A 416 10.71 -17.97 5.25
C ASP A 416 11.52 -17.70 6.52
N ASP A 417 11.15 -16.67 7.29
CA ASP A 417 11.82 -16.33 8.54
C ASP A 417 10.84 -16.15 9.71
N PRO A 418 10.67 -17.19 10.54
CA PRO A 418 9.83 -17.13 11.72
C PRO A 418 10.26 -16.03 12.74
N ASN A 419 11.54 -15.64 12.78
CA ASN A 419 12.02 -14.59 13.68
C ASN A 419 11.53 -13.19 13.25
N LEU A 420 11.36 -12.97 11.94
CA LEU A 420 10.78 -11.73 11.43
C LEU A 420 9.34 -11.59 11.91
N VAL A 421 8.54 -12.65 11.83
CA VAL A 421 7.13 -12.65 12.27
C VAL A 421 7.00 -12.23 13.74
N VAL A 422 7.90 -12.71 14.61
CA VAL A 422 7.93 -12.32 16.03
C VAL A 422 8.25 -10.83 16.19
N GLN A 423 9.25 -10.31 15.46
CA GLN A 423 9.59 -8.88 15.51
C GLN A 423 8.45 -8.01 14.97
N VAL A 424 7.80 -8.42 13.89
CA VAL A 424 6.65 -7.74 13.28
C VAL A 424 5.48 -7.72 14.26
N ALA A 425 5.21 -8.84 14.96
CA ALA A 425 4.18 -8.91 16.00
C ALA A 425 4.46 -7.95 17.17
N ARG A 426 5.70 -7.94 17.69
CA ARG A 426 6.12 -7.01 18.76
C ARG A 426 5.98 -5.55 18.33
N LEU A 427 6.42 -5.23 17.12
CA LEU A 427 6.28 -3.88 16.59
C LEU A 427 4.80 -3.52 16.46
N LEU A 428 3.98 -4.37 15.86
CA LEU A 428 2.55 -4.09 15.66
C LEU A 428 1.77 -3.92 16.98
N GLU A 429 2.14 -4.64 18.05
CA GLU A 429 1.56 -4.49 19.38
C GLU A 429 1.79 -3.08 19.95
N CYS A 430 3.01 -2.55 19.79
CA CYS A 430 3.44 -1.30 20.43
C CYS A 430 3.46 -0.10 19.47
N ALA A 431 3.30 -0.30 18.17
CA ALA A 431 3.65 0.70 17.19
C ALA A 431 2.74 1.93 17.23
N THR A 432 3.40 3.08 17.28
CA THR A 432 2.91 4.40 16.88
C THR A 432 3.60 4.78 15.56
N SER A 433 3.11 5.78 14.82
CA SER A 433 3.85 6.28 13.65
C SER A 433 3.88 7.81 13.71
N PRO A 434 5.07 8.43 13.76
CA PRO A 434 6.42 7.83 13.74
C PRO A 434 6.83 7.17 15.09
N MET A 435 7.88 6.35 15.07
CA MET A 435 8.57 5.82 16.26
C MET A 435 10.04 6.26 16.31
N ASP A 436 10.59 6.39 17.52
CA ASP A 436 12.01 6.67 17.70
C ASP A 436 12.86 5.40 17.49
N GLY A 437 14.01 5.52 16.84
CA GLY A 437 14.94 4.41 16.60
C GLY A 437 15.46 3.79 17.91
N PHE A 438 15.58 4.58 18.97
CA PHE A 438 15.87 4.07 20.32
C PHE A 438 14.76 3.16 20.85
N ALA A 439 13.49 3.47 20.57
CA ALA A 439 12.36 2.64 20.97
C ALA A 439 12.32 1.34 20.15
N LEU A 440 12.59 1.41 18.84
CA LEU A 440 12.72 0.21 17.99
C LEU A 440 13.85 -0.71 18.48
N ALA A 441 15.01 -0.16 18.82
CA ALA A 441 16.13 -0.92 19.37
C ALA A 441 15.78 -1.57 20.72
N LYS A 442 15.05 -0.86 21.60
CA LYS A 442 14.58 -1.40 22.89
C LYS A 442 13.59 -2.56 22.72
N LEU A 443 12.78 -2.53 21.65
CA LEU A 443 11.89 -3.62 21.26
C LEU A 443 12.63 -4.81 20.61
N GLY A 444 13.93 -4.69 20.37
CA GLY A 444 14.74 -5.70 19.69
C GLY A 444 14.44 -5.81 18.19
N ILE A 445 13.96 -4.73 17.57
CA ILE A 445 13.69 -4.67 16.14
C ILE A 445 15.01 -4.48 15.38
N ASP A 446 15.28 -5.35 14.42
CA ASP A 446 16.35 -5.16 13.45
C ASP A 446 15.95 -4.06 12.46
N ILE A 447 16.39 -2.83 12.75
CA ILE A 447 16.08 -1.64 11.96
C ILE A 447 16.55 -1.80 10.51
N ASP A 448 17.73 -2.39 10.28
CA ASP A 448 18.29 -2.48 8.91
C ASP A 448 17.42 -3.39 8.07
N ARG A 449 17.06 -4.55 8.65
CA ARG A 449 16.16 -5.50 8.01
C ARG A 449 14.76 -4.93 7.79
N PHE A 450 14.15 -4.30 8.80
CA PHE A 450 12.80 -3.73 8.67
C PHE A 450 12.76 -2.59 7.66
N GLU A 451 13.86 -1.86 7.51
CA GLU A 451 14.01 -0.83 6.51
C GLU A 451 14.25 -1.42 5.11
N ASP A 452 15.05 -2.49 4.99
CA ASP A 452 15.27 -3.24 3.75
C ASP A 452 14.01 -3.96 3.25
N GLU A 453 13.14 -4.40 4.17
CA GLU A 453 11.81 -4.93 3.87
C GLU A 453 10.78 -3.80 3.65
N GLY A 454 11.16 -2.54 3.89
CA GLY A 454 10.28 -1.38 3.73
C GLY A 454 9.20 -1.24 4.81
N ILE A 455 9.17 -2.11 5.82
CA ILE A 455 8.24 -2.05 6.96
C ILE A 455 8.33 -0.71 7.70
N ILE A 456 9.55 -0.17 7.77
CA ILE A 456 9.82 1.18 8.26
C ILE A 456 10.50 2.03 7.18
N THR A 457 10.38 3.35 7.29
CA THR A 457 11.10 4.30 6.44
C THR A 457 11.76 5.34 7.31
N GLU A 458 13.04 5.62 7.04
CA GLU A 458 13.78 6.67 7.72
C GLU A 458 13.06 8.02 7.59
N GLY A 459 13.04 8.77 8.68
CA GLY A 459 12.51 10.12 8.79
C GLY A 459 13.48 11.03 9.53
N ASP A 460 12.95 11.97 10.29
CA ASP A 460 13.76 13.04 10.90
C ASP A 460 14.82 12.50 11.88
N ARG A 461 15.97 13.19 11.98
CA ARG A 461 16.95 12.87 13.02
C ARG A 461 16.46 13.28 14.40
N ILE A 462 16.82 12.50 15.41
CA ILE A 462 16.69 12.85 16.81
C ILE A 462 17.99 13.56 17.23
N THR A 463 17.88 14.81 17.69
CA THR A 463 19.03 15.62 18.16
C THR A 463 19.21 15.58 19.67
N GLU A 464 18.17 15.25 20.41
CA GLU A 464 18.18 15.13 21.86
C GLU A 464 17.64 13.78 22.28
N LYS A 465 18.27 13.17 23.29
CA LYS A 465 17.83 11.93 23.89
C LYS A 465 17.59 12.12 25.37
N VAL A 466 16.51 11.55 25.89
CA VAL A 466 16.33 11.42 27.34
C VAL A 466 17.06 10.18 27.83
N VAL A 467 17.93 10.34 28.81
CA VAL A 467 18.65 9.25 29.48
C VAL A 467 18.12 9.14 30.91
N ASP A 468 17.70 7.94 31.29
CA ASP A 468 17.34 7.60 32.66
C ASP A 468 18.63 7.27 33.44
N LEU A 469 18.87 7.97 34.54
CA LEU A 469 20.00 7.73 35.45
C LEU A 469 19.67 6.63 36.47
N ALA A 470 20.70 6.13 37.16
CA ALA A 470 20.58 5.05 38.13
C ALA A 470 19.68 5.37 39.35
N ASP A 471 19.48 6.67 39.63
CA ASP A 471 18.58 7.20 40.66
C ASP A 471 17.14 7.45 40.15
N GLY A 472 16.88 7.21 38.86
CA GLY A 472 15.60 7.45 38.21
C GLY A 472 15.40 8.88 37.71
N GLU A 473 16.38 9.78 37.85
CA GLU A 473 16.31 11.11 37.25
C GLU A 473 16.48 11.05 35.72
N ARG A 474 15.78 11.95 35.02
CA ARG A 474 15.77 12.03 33.55
C ARG A 474 16.50 13.27 33.07
N PHE A 475 17.55 13.07 32.28
CA PHE A 475 18.30 14.16 31.66
C PHE A 475 18.15 14.14 30.14
N SER A 476 17.92 15.32 29.54
CA SER A 476 18.04 15.49 28.09
C SER A 476 19.50 15.74 27.74
N VAL A 477 20.05 14.92 26.84
CA VAL A 477 21.42 15.05 26.32
C VAL A 477 21.39 15.35 24.83
N GLN A 478 22.29 16.22 24.38
CA GLN A 478 22.47 16.51 22.96
C GLN A 478 23.28 15.39 22.29
N LEU A 479 22.80 14.95 21.13
CA LEU A 479 23.47 13.96 20.28
C LEU A 479 24.37 14.67 19.28
N GLU A 480 25.68 14.57 19.50
CA GLU A 480 26.74 15.07 18.64
C GLU A 480 27.10 14.08 17.52
N ARG A 481 27.77 14.60 16.49
CA ARG A 481 28.28 13.82 15.35
C ARG A 481 29.64 13.21 15.66
N CYS A 482 29.90 12.04 15.08
CA CYS A 482 31.21 11.41 15.07
C CYS A 482 31.89 11.58 13.69
N ALA A 483 33.18 11.27 13.61
CA ALA A 483 33.90 11.19 12.33
C ALA A 483 33.33 10.07 11.43
N ASP A 484 32.91 8.97 12.04
CA ASP A 484 32.14 7.91 11.38
C ASP A 484 30.67 8.33 11.27
N ALA A 485 30.16 8.42 10.03
CA ALA A 485 28.78 8.82 9.74
C ALA A 485 27.72 7.85 10.30
N ASN A 486 28.11 6.59 10.55
CA ASN A 486 27.23 5.58 11.14
C ASN A 486 27.13 5.68 12.66
N GLN A 487 27.80 6.65 13.27
CA GLN A 487 27.86 6.82 14.71
C GLN A 487 27.44 8.23 15.14
N VAL A 488 26.83 8.29 16.31
CA VAL A 488 26.53 9.52 17.05
C VAL A 488 27.04 9.35 18.46
N ARG A 489 27.34 10.45 19.13
CA ARG A 489 27.76 10.40 20.54
C ARG A 489 26.98 11.39 21.38
N TYR A 490 26.86 11.11 22.67
CA TYR A 490 26.53 12.13 23.66
C TYR A 490 27.49 12.01 24.82
N ARG A 491 27.62 13.09 25.59
CA ARG A 491 28.41 13.07 26.82
C ARG A 491 27.52 12.66 27.98
N ASP A 492 27.87 11.57 28.65
CA ASP A 492 27.13 11.10 29.81
C ASP A 492 27.17 12.17 30.92
N PRO A 493 25.99 12.63 31.41
CA PRO A 493 25.94 13.71 32.39
C PRO A 493 26.49 13.31 33.77
N LEU A 494 26.59 12.03 34.07
CA LEU A 494 26.99 11.50 35.36
C LEU A 494 28.49 11.13 35.39
N THR A 495 28.99 10.50 34.33
CA THR A 495 30.41 10.09 34.24
C THR A 495 31.29 11.05 33.44
N GLY A 496 30.69 11.93 32.62
CA GLY A 496 31.41 12.83 31.73
C GLY A 496 32.08 12.15 30.54
N THR A 497 31.87 10.84 30.35
CA THR A 497 32.43 10.04 29.25
C THR A 497 31.56 10.10 28.00
N ASP A 498 32.17 10.02 26.82
CA ASP A 498 31.43 9.94 25.57
C ASP A 498 30.80 8.54 25.40
N VAL A 499 29.50 8.52 25.15
CA VAL A 499 28.74 7.32 24.82
C VAL A 499 28.45 7.33 23.33
N ILE A 500 28.98 6.35 22.61
CA ILE A 500 28.84 6.20 21.16
C ILE A 500 27.68 5.24 20.87
N LEU A 501 26.81 5.63 19.94
CA LEU A 501 25.61 4.91 19.53
C LEU A 501 25.51 4.84 18.00
N PRO A 502 24.86 3.80 17.44
CA PRO A 502 24.51 3.78 16.02
C PRO A 502 23.63 4.97 15.62
N ALA A 503 23.97 5.63 14.51
CA ALA A 503 23.24 6.80 14.01
C ALA A 503 21.77 6.50 13.69
N LYS A 504 21.46 5.27 13.25
CA LYS A 504 20.09 4.80 12.98
C LYS A 504 19.16 4.81 14.21
N HIS A 505 19.72 4.69 15.42
CA HIS A 505 18.93 4.82 16.64
C HIS A 505 18.48 6.27 16.87
N ALA A 506 19.29 7.22 16.43
CA ALA A 506 19.00 8.65 16.48
C ALA A 506 18.17 9.12 15.27
N ARG A 507 17.25 8.29 14.78
CA ARG A 507 16.30 8.62 13.70
C ARG A 507 14.87 8.35 14.15
N ARG A 508 13.93 9.12 13.63
CA ARG A 508 12.50 8.82 13.66
C ARG A 508 12.17 7.98 12.45
N TRP A 509 11.39 6.94 12.68
CA TRP A 509 11.04 5.93 11.70
C TRP A 509 9.53 6.00 11.47
N LYS A 510 9.13 6.21 10.22
CA LYS A 510 7.73 6.05 9.83
C LYS A 510 7.43 4.55 9.78
N VAL A 511 6.47 4.09 10.57
CA VAL A 511 6.06 2.68 10.64
C VAL A 511 4.82 2.47 9.78
N HIS A 512 4.88 1.55 8.81
CA HIS A 512 3.75 1.25 7.94
C HIS A 512 2.87 0.14 8.56
N LEU A 513 1.96 0.54 9.46
CA LEU A 513 1.12 -0.38 10.26
C LEU A 513 0.31 -1.38 9.43
N ASN A 514 -0.17 -0.98 8.25
CA ASN A 514 -0.93 -1.87 7.38
C ASN A 514 -0.04 -2.98 6.80
N TRP A 515 1.23 -2.67 6.50
CA TRP A 515 2.18 -3.66 5.99
C TRP A 515 2.60 -4.66 7.06
N LEU A 516 2.77 -4.22 8.31
CA LEU A 516 2.98 -5.14 9.43
C LEU A 516 1.85 -6.18 9.55
N ARG A 517 0.60 -5.75 9.37
CA ARG A 517 -0.57 -6.66 9.39
C ARG A 517 -0.53 -7.63 8.22
N GLU A 518 -0.24 -7.15 7.02
CA GLU A 518 -0.14 -8.00 5.83
C GLU A 518 0.98 -9.03 5.94
N GLU A 519 2.13 -8.66 6.48
CA GLU A 519 3.28 -9.56 6.63
C GLU A 519 2.95 -10.72 7.57
N ILE A 520 2.29 -10.42 8.71
CA ILE A 520 1.75 -11.45 9.60
C ILE A 520 0.72 -12.31 8.87
N ILE A 521 -0.28 -11.71 8.24
CA ILE A 521 -1.37 -12.45 7.60
C ILE A 521 -0.85 -13.34 6.45
N THR A 522 0.12 -12.86 5.68
CA THR A 522 0.77 -13.61 4.59
C THR A 522 1.57 -14.80 5.15
N ALA A 523 2.34 -14.57 6.21
CA ALA A 523 3.07 -15.65 6.90
C ALA A 523 2.11 -16.72 7.45
N LEU A 524 1.00 -16.30 8.07
CA LEU A 524 -0.05 -17.18 8.61
C LEU A 524 -0.81 -17.93 7.52
N GLY A 525 -1.03 -17.30 6.36
CA GLY A 525 -1.86 -17.80 5.27
C GLY A 525 -1.34 -19.07 4.59
N THR A 526 -0.03 -19.34 4.65
CA THR A 526 0.59 -20.54 4.05
C THR A 526 0.18 -21.85 4.73
N ALA A 527 -0.34 -21.78 5.96
CA ALA A 527 -0.75 -22.95 6.74
C ALA A 527 -2.25 -23.32 6.59
N LEU A 528 -3.04 -22.56 5.83
CA LEU A 528 -4.51 -22.68 5.78
C LEU A 528 -5.04 -23.41 4.53
N GLN A 529 -6.12 -24.16 4.67
CA GLN A 529 -6.75 -24.95 3.59
C GLN A 529 -7.82 -24.18 2.79
N GLY A 530 -8.08 -22.89 3.06
CA GLY A 530 -9.24 -22.17 2.52
C GLY A 530 -9.10 -20.64 2.42
N VAL A 531 -10.10 -20.03 1.77
CA VAL A 531 -10.13 -18.65 1.25
C VAL A 531 -9.72 -17.57 2.27
N ARG A 532 -8.77 -16.72 1.85
CA ARG A 532 -8.28 -15.53 2.58
C ARG A 532 -9.43 -14.54 2.84
N GLY A 533 -9.52 -14.01 4.06
CA GLY A 533 -10.49 -12.99 4.44
C GLY A 533 -10.49 -11.78 3.51
N LYS A 534 -11.69 -11.26 3.23
CA LYS A 534 -11.95 -10.21 2.21
C LYS A 534 -11.68 -8.77 2.67
N HIS A 535 -11.38 -8.52 3.95
CA HIS A 535 -11.23 -7.17 4.51
C HIS A 535 -10.13 -7.13 5.57
N LEU A 536 -9.03 -6.43 5.29
CA LEU A 536 -7.89 -6.25 6.20
C LEU A 536 -8.14 -5.20 7.31
N ASP A 537 -9.22 -4.43 7.18
CA ASP A 537 -9.56 -3.32 8.09
C ASP A 537 -10.56 -3.69 9.20
N GLU A 538 -11.15 -4.89 9.15
CA GLU A 538 -12.07 -5.40 10.18
C GLU A 538 -11.31 -6.17 11.27
N GLU A 539 -11.58 -5.86 12.54
CA GLU A 539 -10.98 -6.56 13.69
C GLU A 539 -12.06 -7.32 14.47
N PRO A 540 -11.89 -8.63 14.71
CA PRO A 540 -10.77 -9.47 14.28
C PRO A 540 -10.84 -9.86 12.78
N VAL A 541 -9.67 -10.04 12.16
CA VAL A 541 -9.56 -10.49 10.76
C VAL A 541 -9.79 -11.99 10.70
N PHE A 542 -10.77 -12.46 9.93
CA PHE A 542 -10.97 -13.89 9.68
C PHE A 542 -9.96 -14.39 8.64
N LEU A 543 -9.13 -15.36 9.02
CA LEU A 543 -8.06 -15.88 8.16
C LEU A 543 -8.49 -17.10 7.35
N GLY A 544 -9.39 -17.92 7.87
CA GLY A 544 -9.85 -19.16 7.25
C GLY A 544 -10.22 -20.22 8.29
N GLU A 545 -10.26 -21.48 7.86
CA GLU A 545 -10.57 -22.62 8.72
C GLU A 545 -9.44 -23.65 8.69
N LEU A 546 -9.21 -24.30 9.84
CA LEU A 546 -8.23 -25.35 10.05
C LEU A 546 -8.95 -26.65 10.42
N ASP A 547 -8.58 -27.77 9.81
CA ASP A 547 -9.02 -29.08 10.28
C ASP A 547 -8.24 -29.48 11.54
N ILE A 548 -8.96 -29.54 12.67
CA ILE A 548 -8.49 -30.05 13.94
C ILE A 548 -9.45 -31.17 14.38
N ASP A 549 -8.95 -32.40 14.39
CA ASP A 549 -9.69 -33.59 14.82
C ASP A 549 -11.03 -33.78 14.07
N GLY A 550 -11.05 -33.50 12.76
CA GLY A 550 -12.21 -33.65 11.89
C GLY A 550 -13.21 -32.49 11.97
N HIS A 551 -12.88 -31.41 12.68
CA HIS A 551 -13.71 -30.22 12.82
C HIS A 551 -13.07 -29.03 12.12
N ALA A 552 -13.88 -28.27 11.38
CA ALA A 552 -13.47 -27.01 10.79
C ALA A 552 -13.43 -25.91 11.88
N VAL A 553 -12.23 -25.64 12.38
CA VAL A 553 -11.97 -24.63 13.41
C VAL A 553 -11.63 -23.30 12.76
N ALA A 554 -12.42 -22.26 13.06
CA ALA A 554 -12.20 -20.91 12.55
C ALA A 554 -10.92 -20.29 13.13
N LEU A 555 -10.09 -19.69 12.27
CA LEU A 555 -8.90 -18.96 12.65
C LEU A 555 -9.09 -17.45 12.41
N TYR A 556 -8.81 -16.67 13.45
CA TYR A 556 -8.87 -15.22 13.45
C TYR A 556 -7.52 -14.62 13.83
N PHE A 557 -7.26 -13.38 13.41
CA PHE A 557 -6.13 -12.57 13.86
C PHE A 557 -6.61 -11.24 14.44
N ALA A 558 -6.05 -10.85 15.58
CA ALA A 558 -6.30 -9.56 16.21
C ALA A 558 -5.01 -8.99 16.79
N ALA A 559 -4.70 -7.73 16.45
CA ALA A 559 -3.55 -7.02 17.01
C ALA A 559 -3.94 -6.18 18.24
N LYS A 560 -2.93 -5.78 19.04
CA LYS A 560 -3.08 -4.85 20.18
C LYS A 560 -4.04 -5.33 21.27
N MET A 561 -4.13 -6.64 21.48
CA MET A 561 -5.04 -7.25 22.46
C MET A 561 -4.61 -7.05 23.91
N SER A 562 -3.45 -6.42 24.18
CA SER A 562 -3.11 -5.93 25.52
C SER A 562 -3.93 -4.69 25.93
N SER A 563 -4.49 -3.95 24.96
CA SER A 563 -5.36 -2.81 25.23
C SER A 563 -6.77 -3.28 25.57
N GLU A 564 -7.28 -2.89 26.74
CA GLU A 564 -8.63 -3.24 27.19
C GLU A 564 -9.72 -2.82 26.19
N ARG A 565 -9.61 -1.62 25.62
CA ARG A 565 -10.54 -1.11 24.61
C ARG A 565 -10.56 -1.98 23.35
N GLN A 566 -9.38 -2.38 22.90
CA GLN A 566 -9.24 -3.19 21.70
C GLN A 566 -9.75 -4.62 21.93
N TYR A 567 -9.39 -5.20 23.07
CA TYR A 567 -9.88 -6.50 23.51
C TYR A 567 -11.42 -6.52 23.57
N ALA A 568 -12.05 -5.53 24.20
CA ALA A 568 -13.50 -5.44 24.32
C ALA A 568 -14.20 -5.39 22.94
N ARG A 569 -13.63 -4.64 21.99
CA ARG A 569 -14.14 -4.57 20.61
C ARG A 569 -14.08 -5.93 19.92
N VAL A 570 -12.96 -6.64 20.02
CA VAL A 570 -12.76 -7.97 19.42
C VAL A 570 -13.67 -9.01 20.07
N ASP A 571 -13.74 -9.02 21.41
CA ASP A 571 -14.63 -9.91 22.16
C ASP A 571 -16.10 -9.72 21.75
N THR A 572 -16.55 -8.47 21.64
CA THR A 572 -17.91 -8.14 21.19
C THR A 572 -18.17 -8.64 19.77
N ALA A 573 -17.25 -8.37 18.83
CA ALA A 573 -17.40 -8.79 17.43
C ALA A 573 -17.50 -10.33 17.28
N LEU A 574 -16.71 -11.07 18.08
CA LEU A 574 -16.74 -12.54 18.09
C LEU A 574 -18.01 -13.10 18.74
N ARG A 575 -18.59 -12.41 19.73
CA ARG A 575 -19.88 -12.81 20.32
C ARG A 575 -21.06 -12.61 19.38
N LEU A 576 -21.00 -11.61 18.49
CA LEU A 576 -22.04 -11.36 17.49
C LEU A 576 -22.08 -12.44 16.40
N HIS A 577 -21.01 -13.22 16.24
CA HIS A 577 -20.89 -14.26 15.21
C HIS A 577 -20.52 -15.62 15.82
N PRO A 578 -21.41 -16.21 16.67
CA PRO A 578 -21.11 -17.46 17.36
C PRO A 578 -21.00 -18.62 16.36
N ARG A 579 -20.04 -19.51 16.61
CA ARG A 579 -19.80 -20.73 15.82
C ARG A 579 -20.07 -21.97 16.67
N PRO A 580 -20.44 -23.12 16.05
CA PRO A 580 -20.74 -24.35 16.77
C PRO A 580 -19.52 -24.94 17.49
N VAL A 581 -18.31 -24.64 17.02
CA VAL A 581 -17.04 -25.06 17.60
C VAL A 581 -16.22 -23.81 17.95
N PRO A 582 -15.53 -23.76 19.11
CA PRO A 582 -14.60 -22.68 19.43
C PRO A 582 -13.58 -22.48 18.31
N GLY A 583 -13.41 -21.24 17.87
CA GLY A 583 -12.31 -20.84 17.01
C GLY A 583 -11.02 -20.55 17.79
N ILE A 584 -10.01 -20.10 17.04
CA ILE A 584 -8.72 -19.64 17.53
C ILE A 584 -8.56 -18.16 17.16
N VAL A 585 -8.11 -17.34 18.09
CA VAL A 585 -7.71 -15.94 17.86
C VAL A 585 -6.21 -15.83 18.10
N LEU A 586 -5.45 -15.66 17.03
CA LEU A 586 -4.03 -15.34 17.09
C LEU A 586 -3.84 -13.87 17.42
N THR A 587 -2.90 -13.57 18.33
CA THR A 587 -2.66 -12.21 18.79
C THR A 587 -1.19 -11.83 18.83
N THR A 588 -0.92 -10.53 18.69
CA THR A 588 0.41 -9.92 18.88
C THR A 588 0.77 -9.69 20.34
N ALA A 589 -0.20 -9.80 21.27
CA ALA A 589 0.06 -9.65 22.70
C ALA A 589 0.75 -10.89 23.28
N SER A 590 1.88 -10.69 23.96
CA SER A 590 2.63 -11.77 24.63
C SER A 590 1.89 -12.40 25.81
N ILE A 591 1.08 -11.60 26.52
CA ILE A 591 0.31 -12.06 27.69
C ILE A 591 -1.15 -11.64 27.51
N PRO A 592 -1.92 -12.30 26.63
CA PRO A 592 -3.30 -11.95 26.37
C PRO A 592 -4.23 -12.54 27.44
N PHE A 593 -5.45 -12.03 27.50
CA PHE A 593 -6.55 -12.78 28.11
C PHE A 593 -6.73 -14.11 27.36
N PRO A 594 -7.00 -15.23 28.04
CA PRO A 594 -6.97 -16.56 27.43
C PRO A 594 -8.11 -16.85 26.44
N PHE A 595 -9.18 -16.04 26.44
CA PHE A 595 -10.37 -16.26 25.62
C PHE A 595 -10.92 -14.93 25.10
N ALA A 596 -11.61 -14.95 23.96
CA ALA A 596 -12.39 -13.84 23.43
C ALA A 596 -13.67 -14.40 22.78
N GLY A 597 -14.84 -14.00 23.28
CA GLY A 597 -16.11 -14.66 22.99
C GLY A 597 -16.10 -16.13 23.43
N THR A 598 -16.31 -17.03 22.48
CA THR A 598 -16.22 -18.49 22.66
C THR A 598 -14.93 -19.07 22.05
N ASN A 599 -13.92 -18.24 21.80
CA ASN A 599 -12.70 -18.62 21.07
C ASN A 599 -11.47 -18.63 21.99
N VAL A 600 -10.50 -19.50 21.70
CA VAL A 600 -9.21 -19.57 22.41
C VAL A 600 -8.28 -18.49 21.87
N VAL A 601 -7.69 -17.68 22.74
CA VAL A 601 -6.71 -16.65 22.35
C VAL A 601 -5.30 -17.20 22.54
N ILE A 602 -4.46 -17.10 21.50
CA ILE A 602 -3.12 -17.68 21.48
C ILE A 602 -2.11 -16.63 20.98
N PRO A 603 -1.05 -16.30 21.74
CA PRO A 603 0.03 -15.46 21.25
C PRO A 603 0.68 -16.07 20.02
N ILE A 604 0.93 -15.25 18.99
CA ILE A 604 1.61 -15.72 17.77
C ILE A 604 2.98 -16.30 18.12
N GLU A 605 3.73 -15.64 19.00
CA GLU A 605 5.08 -16.06 19.38
C GLU A 605 5.17 -17.48 19.98
N ASP A 606 4.08 -18.01 20.55
CA ASP A 606 4.04 -19.37 21.10
C ASP A 606 3.93 -20.47 20.03
N VAL A 607 3.46 -20.10 18.84
CA VAL A 607 3.14 -21.02 17.74
C VAL A 607 4.02 -20.80 16.50
N VAL A 608 5.01 -19.93 16.58
CA VAL A 608 6.00 -19.72 15.52
C VAL A 608 6.90 -20.97 15.38
N SER A 609 7.18 -21.36 14.13
CA SER A 609 8.07 -22.46 13.79
C SER A 609 9.54 -22.16 14.12
N PRO A 610 10.38 -23.19 14.33
CA PRO A 610 11.83 -22.99 14.35
C PRO A 610 12.35 -22.48 13.01
N THR A 611 13.43 -21.70 13.04
CA THR A 611 14.08 -21.12 11.84
C THR A 611 14.43 -22.19 10.81
N GLY A 612 14.11 -21.94 9.53
CA GLY A 612 14.35 -22.88 8.41
C GLY A 612 13.22 -23.90 8.18
N ALA A 613 12.09 -23.80 8.89
CA ALA A 613 10.90 -24.57 8.59
C ALA A 613 10.19 -24.06 7.32
N LYS A 614 9.41 -24.94 6.67
CA LYS A 614 8.65 -24.62 5.43
C LYS A 614 7.47 -23.66 5.65
N THR A 615 7.02 -23.49 6.89
CA THR A 615 5.88 -22.64 7.26
C THR A 615 6.25 -21.82 8.49
N ALA A 616 5.80 -20.56 8.52
CA ALA A 616 6.04 -19.65 9.64
C ALA A 616 5.42 -20.12 10.97
N ILE A 617 4.31 -20.87 10.89
CA ILE A 617 3.57 -21.38 12.04
C ILE A 617 3.71 -22.89 12.16
N ASP A 618 3.98 -23.34 13.38
CA ASP A 618 3.96 -24.74 13.77
C ASP A 618 2.50 -25.13 14.08
N THR A 619 1.86 -25.72 13.08
CA THR A 619 0.48 -26.19 13.19
C THR A 619 0.30 -27.25 14.27
N THR A 620 1.34 -27.98 14.65
CA THR A 620 1.29 -28.98 15.72
C THR A 620 1.18 -28.28 17.07
N ARG A 621 2.03 -27.27 17.33
CA ARG A 621 1.95 -26.44 18.54
C ARG A 621 0.62 -25.72 18.64
N LEU A 622 0.14 -25.16 17.53
CA LEU A 622 -1.16 -24.50 17.46
C LEU A 622 -2.31 -25.43 17.88
N LYS A 623 -2.32 -26.67 17.35
CA LYS A 623 -3.33 -27.69 17.72
C LYS A 623 -3.26 -28.08 19.18
N VAL A 624 -2.05 -28.21 19.75
CA VAL A 624 -1.85 -28.52 21.17
C VAL A 624 -2.38 -27.39 22.07
N ALA A 625 -2.01 -26.14 21.77
CA ALA A 625 -2.46 -24.97 22.51
C ALA A 625 -3.99 -24.81 22.44
N TYR A 626 -4.58 -25.01 21.26
CA TYR A 626 -6.03 -25.03 21.09
C TYR A 626 -6.71 -26.10 21.94
N ARG A 627 -6.26 -27.36 21.89
CA ARG A 627 -6.86 -28.47 22.67
C ARG A 627 -6.84 -28.20 24.18
N HIS A 628 -5.77 -27.59 24.67
CA HIS A 628 -5.67 -27.21 26.08
C HIS A 628 -6.71 -26.16 26.48
N GLY A 629 -7.02 -25.21 25.59
CA GLY A 629 -7.99 -24.13 25.82
C GLY A 629 -9.43 -24.46 25.42
N GLN A 630 -9.65 -25.43 24.53
CA GLN A 630 -10.94 -25.63 23.85
C GLN A 630 -12.08 -25.92 24.84
N LEU A 631 -11.88 -26.83 25.81
CA LEU A 631 -12.93 -27.15 26.80
C LEU A 631 -13.27 -25.97 27.71
N ALA A 632 -12.30 -25.09 27.99
CA ALA A 632 -12.51 -23.87 28.76
C ALA A 632 -13.23 -22.80 27.93
N ALA A 633 -12.88 -22.67 26.65
CA ALA A 633 -13.59 -21.82 25.69
C ALA A 633 -15.03 -22.30 25.42
N MET A 634 -15.27 -23.62 25.44
CA MET A 634 -16.60 -24.24 25.40
C MET A 634 -17.38 -24.10 26.70
N GLY A 635 -16.74 -23.70 27.81
CA GLY A 635 -17.37 -23.49 29.12
C GLY A 635 -18.36 -22.32 29.17
N GLY A 636 -18.92 -21.91 28.02
CA GLY A 636 -19.73 -20.72 27.85
C GLY A 636 -20.98 -20.87 26.98
N THR A 637 -21.51 -22.08 26.73
CA THR A 637 -22.80 -22.24 26.03
C THR A 637 -23.91 -22.87 26.89
N SER A 638 -23.57 -23.58 27.97
CA SER A 638 -24.57 -24.12 28.91
C SER A 638 -24.11 -23.98 30.35
N VAL A 639 -25.07 -23.68 31.23
CA VAL A 639 -24.85 -23.70 32.67
C VAL A 639 -24.57 -25.14 33.09
N SER A 640 -23.42 -25.41 33.70
CA SER A 640 -23.09 -26.74 34.21
C SER A 640 -22.21 -26.69 35.45
N LEU A 641 -22.35 -27.70 36.31
CA LEU A 641 -21.50 -27.90 37.49
C LEU A 641 -20.72 -29.21 37.31
N LYS A 642 -19.40 -29.12 37.21
CA LYS A 642 -18.53 -30.31 37.15
C LYS A 642 -17.99 -30.60 38.55
N VAL A 643 -18.38 -31.73 39.13
CA VAL A 643 -17.94 -32.17 40.46
C VAL A 643 -16.74 -33.11 40.32
N SER A 644 -15.74 -32.90 41.17
CA SER A 644 -14.56 -33.76 41.29
C SER A 644 -14.95 -35.19 41.70
N ALA A 645 -14.17 -36.18 41.31
CA ALA A 645 -14.41 -37.60 41.63
C ALA A 645 -14.48 -37.87 43.15
N ASP A 646 -13.82 -37.04 43.96
CA ASP A 646 -13.86 -37.12 45.43
C ASP A 646 -15.11 -36.45 46.05
N GLY A 647 -15.91 -35.73 45.26
CA GLY A 647 -17.10 -35.01 45.72
C GLY A 647 -16.84 -33.80 46.63
N HIS A 648 -15.59 -33.33 46.76
CA HIS A 648 -15.21 -32.24 47.66
C HIS A 648 -14.91 -30.92 46.96
N ALA A 649 -14.70 -30.95 45.64
CA ALA A 649 -14.50 -29.78 44.80
C ALA A 649 -15.45 -29.79 43.59
N ALA A 650 -15.83 -28.62 43.11
CA ALA A 650 -16.58 -28.46 41.88
C ALA A 650 -16.20 -27.17 41.14
N VAL A 651 -16.42 -27.16 39.83
CA VAL A 651 -16.29 -25.95 38.98
C VAL A 651 -17.63 -25.65 38.33
N LEU A 652 -18.14 -24.44 38.56
CA LEU A 652 -19.35 -23.91 37.95
C LEU A 652 -19.00 -23.15 36.68
N TYR A 653 -19.70 -23.47 35.59
CA TYR A 653 -19.62 -22.82 34.29
C TYR A 653 -20.93 -22.07 34.02
N ILE A 654 -20.83 -20.78 33.69
CA ILE A 654 -21.95 -19.93 33.28
C ILE A 654 -21.53 -19.13 32.04
N PRO A 655 -22.34 -19.10 30.96
CA PRO A 655 -22.07 -18.23 29.81
C PRO A 655 -21.80 -16.77 30.20
N GLY A 656 -20.72 -16.20 29.68
CA GLY A 656 -20.32 -14.81 29.94
C GLY A 656 -19.73 -14.54 31.33
N LYS A 657 -19.42 -15.57 32.14
CA LYS A 657 -18.72 -15.42 33.43
C LYS A 657 -17.51 -16.36 33.53
N ALA A 658 -16.50 -15.94 34.31
CA ALA A 658 -15.33 -16.76 34.54
C ALA A 658 -15.72 -18.08 35.26
N PRO A 659 -15.02 -19.21 35.00
CA PRO A 659 -15.28 -20.45 35.72
C PRO A 659 -15.06 -20.28 37.23
N TRP A 660 -16.07 -20.56 38.03
CA TRP A 660 -15.98 -20.41 39.48
C TRP A 660 -15.63 -21.74 40.13
N ARG A 661 -14.47 -21.81 40.81
CA ARG A 661 -14.04 -22.99 41.58
C ARG A 661 -14.57 -22.93 43.02
N ILE A 662 -15.13 -24.03 43.50
CA ILE A 662 -15.74 -24.14 44.83
C ILE A 662 -15.28 -25.42 45.52
N THR A 663 -15.02 -25.33 46.82
CA THR A 663 -14.74 -26.47 47.70
C THR A 663 -15.76 -26.53 48.85
N GLY A 664 -16.17 -27.74 49.21
CA GLY A 664 -17.09 -28.02 50.32
C GLY A 664 -18.49 -28.49 49.89
N LYS A 665 -18.94 -29.61 50.45
CA LYS A 665 -20.18 -30.32 50.07
C LYS A 665 -21.43 -29.44 50.09
N GLY A 666 -21.65 -28.66 51.15
CA GLY A 666 -22.83 -27.78 51.24
C GLY A 666 -22.91 -26.74 50.13
N LYS A 667 -21.78 -26.18 49.69
CA LYS A 667 -21.74 -25.21 48.58
C LYS A 667 -21.99 -25.89 47.23
N ILE A 668 -21.44 -27.09 47.03
CA ILE A 668 -21.64 -27.89 45.82
C ILE A 668 -23.12 -28.26 45.69
N THR A 669 -23.77 -28.71 46.76
CA THR A 669 -25.21 -29.05 46.77
C THR A 669 -26.08 -27.85 46.42
N VAL A 670 -25.80 -26.66 46.96
CA VAL A 670 -26.54 -25.43 46.64
C VAL A 670 -26.41 -25.07 45.16
N LEU A 671 -25.21 -25.16 44.60
CA LEU A 671 -24.99 -24.86 43.18
C LEU A 671 -25.65 -25.91 42.29
N GLN A 672 -25.61 -27.20 42.65
CA GLN A 672 -26.29 -28.25 41.89
C GLN A 672 -27.79 -27.99 41.81
N ARG A 673 -28.44 -27.65 42.94
CA ARG A 673 -29.86 -27.29 42.98
C ARG A 673 -30.22 -26.11 42.06
N LEU A 674 -29.31 -25.14 41.95
CA LEU A 674 -29.50 -23.97 41.08
C LEU A 674 -29.30 -24.30 39.60
N VAL A 675 -28.35 -25.16 39.28
CA VAL A 675 -28.14 -25.68 37.92
C VAL A 675 -29.34 -26.54 37.49
N ASP A 676 -29.84 -27.41 38.36
CA ASP A 676 -31.02 -28.24 38.10
C ASP A 676 -32.28 -27.39 37.89
N ALA A 677 -32.46 -26.35 38.71
CA ALA A 677 -33.58 -25.42 38.57
C ALA A 677 -33.49 -24.60 37.28
N TYR A 678 -32.29 -24.17 36.89
CA TYR A 678 -32.07 -23.51 35.60
C TYR A 678 -32.40 -24.44 34.42
N ALA A 679 -31.95 -25.70 34.46
CA ALA A 679 -32.29 -26.69 33.43
C ALA A 679 -33.80 -26.95 33.32
N ALA A 680 -34.53 -26.82 34.44
CA ALA A 680 -35.99 -26.90 34.51
C ALA A 680 -36.72 -25.58 34.18
N GLY A 681 -36.00 -24.48 33.92
CA GLY A 681 -36.59 -23.16 33.66
C GLY A 681 -37.27 -22.52 34.88
N THR A 682 -36.82 -22.85 36.10
CA THR A 682 -37.45 -22.42 37.37
C THR A 682 -36.43 -21.80 38.34
N HIS A 683 -36.93 -21.26 39.46
CA HIS A 683 -36.12 -20.74 40.55
C HIS A 683 -36.28 -21.62 41.82
N VAL A 684 -35.32 -21.53 42.75
CA VAL A 684 -35.35 -22.34 43.98
C VAL A 684 -35.72 -21.48 45.18
N ASN A 685 -36.76 -21.88 45.93
CA ASN A 685 -37.10 -21.25 47.20
C ASN A 685 -35.95 -21.35 48.20
N THR A 686 -35.69 -20.29 48.97
CA THR A 686 -34.58 -20.20 49.92
C THR A 686 -34.56 -21.36 50.92
N LYS A 687 -35.72 -21.82 51.42
CA LYS A 687 -35.79 -22.95 52.36
C LYS A 687 -35.32 -24.26 51.71
N LYS A 688 -35.75 -24.53 50.48
CA LYS A 688 -35.37 -25.71 49.70
C LYS A 688 -33.93 -25.63 49.19
N LEU A 689 -33.46 -24.41 48.89
CA LEU A 689 -32.09 -24.17 48.47
C LEU A 689 -31.09 -24.53 49.56
N MET A 690 -31.39 -24.16 50.81
CA MET A 690 -30.50 -24.28 51.96
C MET A 690 -30.69 -25.56 52.79
N GLU A 691 -31.57 -26.46 52.35
CA GLU A 691 -31.83 -27.74 53.01
C GLU A 691 -30.52 -28.55 53.11
N ASP A 692 -30.26 -29.14 54.27
CA ASP A 692 -29.04 -29.93 54.57
C ASP A 692 -27.69 -29.18 54.55
N THR A 693 -27.69 -27.83 54.48
CA THR A 693 -26.45 -27.04 54.54
C THR A 693 -26.17 -26.42 55.91
N GLY A 694 -27.11 -26.51 56.86
CA GLY A 694 -27.00 -25.92 58.20
C GLY A 694 -26.97 -24.38 58.22
N CYS A 695 -27.33 -23.71 57.13
CA CYS A 695 -27.27 -22.25 56.97
C CYS A 695 -28.63 -21.69 56.56
N LEU A 696 -28.97 -20.48 56.99
CA LEU A 696 -30.27 -19.86 56.70
C LEU A 696 -30.32 -19.10 55.36
N SER A 697 -29.16 -18.78 54.77
CA SER A 697 -29.08 -18.09 53.47
C SER A 697 -27.74 -18.31 52.77
N PRO A 698 -27.64 -18.09 51.45
CA PRO A 698 -26.37 -18.12 50.72
C PRO A 698 -25.30 -17.19 51.31
N THR A 699 -25.71 -16.04 51.84
CA THR A 699 -24.80 -15.08 52.51
C THR A 699 -24.07 -15.68 53.71
N ASN A 700 -24.68 -16.65 54.39
CA ASN A 700 -24.07 -17.33 55.55
C ASN A 700 -23.19 -18.52 55.11
N LEU A 701 -23.45 -19.07 53.93
CA LEU A 701 -22.74 -20.25 53.40
C LEU A 701 -21.48 -19.87 52.61
N PHE A 702 -21.51 -18.77 51.87
CA PHE A 702 -20.38 -18.26 51.09
C PHE A 702 -19.65 -17.15 51.85
N SER A 703 -18.33 -17.24 51.94
CA SER A 703 -17.51 -16.24 52.64
C SER A 703 -17.55 -14.88 51.93
N LYS A 704 -17.22 -13.80 52.65
CA LYS A 704 -17.11 -12.45 52.07
C LYS A 704 -16.10 -12.35 50.93
N ALA A 705 -15.05 -13.19 50.95
CA ALA A 705 -14.03 -13.26 49.91
C ALA A 705 -14.44 -14.09 48.68
N SER A 706 -15.59 -14.78 48.72
CA SER A 706 -16.08 -15.59 47.61
C SER A 706 -16.81 -14.70 46.60
N PRO A 707 -16.62 -14.89 45.27
CA PRO A 707 -17.23 -14.04 44.25
C PRO A 707 -18.74 -14.31 44.04
N TRP A 708 -19.41 -14.97 44.99
CA TRP A 708 -20.73 -15.60 44.84
C TRP A 708 -21.84 -14.61 44.46
N LYS A 709 -21.74 -13.34 44.89
CA LYS A 709 -22.67 -12.26 44.52
C LYS A 709 -22.67 -11.98 43.01
N GLY A 710 -21.56 -12.25 42.35
CA GLY A 710 -21.45 -12.18 40.90
C GLY A 710 -22.10 -13.35 40.17
N TYR A 711 -22.46 -14.45 40.84
CA TYR A 711 -22.99 -15.67 40.19
C TYR A 711 -24.43 -16.01 40.60
N LEU A 712 -24.90 -15.49 41.74
CA LEU A 712 -26.24 -15.77 42.29
C LEU A 712 -27.06 -14.49 42.38
N ALA A 713 -28.35 -14.56 42.03
CA ALA A 713 -29.29 -13.45 42.15
C ALA A 713 -30.53 -13.86 42.95
N LYS A 714 -31.06 -12.93 43.76
CA LYS A 714 -32.34 -13.09 44.44
C LYS A 714 -33.46 -12.69 43.48
N VAL A 715 -34.54 -13.47 43.44
CA VAL A 715 -35.70 -13.17 42.58
C VAL A 715 -36.51 -12.03 43.21
N ASN A 716 -36.77 -10.96 42.46
CA ASN A 716 -37.55 -9.82 42.93
C ASN A 716 -38.98 -10.26 43.29
N GLY A 717 -39.46 -9.87 44.48
CA GLY A 717 -40.81 -10.22 44.95
C GLY A 717 -40.99 -11.65 45.47
N ALA A 718 -39.96 -12.51 45.45
CA ALA A 718 -40.03 -13.88 45.94
C ALA A 718 -38.90 -14.24 46.92
N HIS A 719 -39.17 -15.16 47.85
CA HIS A 719 -38.14 -15.74 48.72
C HIS A 719 -37.34 -16.84 47.99
N ALA A 720 -36.82 -16.53 46.81
CA ALA A 720 -36.15 -17.49 45.93
C ALA A 720 -34.84 -16.96 45.33
N TRP A 721 -34.04 -17.88 44.82
CA TRP A 721 -32.74 -17.63 44.19
C TRP A 721 -32.65 -18.30 42.82
N GLN A 722 -31.84 -17.69 41.96
CA GLN A 722 -31.50 -18.19 40.64
C GLN A 722 -30.04 -17.87 40.30
N LEU A 723 -29.52 -18.48 39.23
CA LEU A 723 -28.22 -18.11 38.68
C LEU A 723 -28.30 -16.73 38.03
N ASN A 724 -27.28 -15.91 38.27
CA ASN A 724 -27.17 -14.59 37.68
C ASN A 724 -26.56 -14.74 36.28
N LEU A 725 -27.40 -14.76 35.24
CA LEU A 725 -26.98 -14.78 33.84
C LEU A 725 -26.82 -13.33 33.36
N PRO A 726 -25.78 -13.03 32.55
CA PRO A 726 -25.74 -11.74 31.86
C PRO A 726 -26.98 -11.61 30.94
N ILE A 727 -27.73 -10.52 31.09
CA ILE A 727 -28.92 -10.23 30.29
C ILE A 727 -28.46 -9.79 28.90
N LEU A 728 -28.93 -10.47 27.85
CA LEU A 728 -28.52 -10.23 26.44
C LEU A 728 -29.13 -8.96 25.82
N ASP A 729 -30.09 -8.30 26.48
CA ASP A 729 -30.83 -7.13 25.95
C ASP A 729 -31.03 -6.02 27.01
N THR A 730 -29.95 -5.35 27.42
CA THR A 730 -30.07 -3.99 27.96
C THR A 730 -29.05 -3.10 27.26
N PRO A 731 -29.45 -1.95 26.70
CA PRO A 731 -28.50 -0.97 26.18
C PRO A 731 -27.54 -0.56 27.31
N VAL A 732 -26.28 -0.37 26.95
CA VAL A 732 -25.32 0.31 27.81
C VAL A 732 -25.84 1.74 27.97
N ASP A 733 -26.52 2.02 29.07
CA ASP A 733 -26.68 3.39 29.54
C ASP A 733 -25.33 3.80 30.15
N ASP A 734 -24.63 4.67 29.44
CA ASP A 734 -23.56 5.51 30.01
C ASP A 734 -24.21 6.42 31.07
N ASP A 735 -24.30 5.93 32.31
CA ASP A 735 -24.70 6.73 33.47
C ASP A 735 -23.48 6.90 34.38
N ASP A 736 -22.52 7.70 33.90
CA ASP A 736 -21.40 8.23 34.69
C ASP A 736 -21.82 9.37 35.67
N ASP A 737 -23.13 9.65 35.80
CA ASP A 737 -23.63 10.81 36.56
C ASP A 737 -24.23 10.49 37.95
N LYS A 738 -23.96 9.30 38.54
CA LYS A 738 -24.40 9.00 39.92
C LYS A 738 -23.32 8.86 40.98
N VAL A 739 -22.06 9.10 40.66
CA VAL A 739 -20.97 9.16 41.67
C VAL A 739 -20.72 10.57 42.19
N VAL A 740 -21.22 11.63 41.52
CA VAL A 740 -21.01 13.02 41.96
C VAL A 740 -22.09 13.52 42.93
N ALA A 741 -23.23 12.83 43.08
CA ALA A 741 -24.34 13.28 43.93
C ALA A 741 -24.34 12.68 45.36
N GLU A 742 -23.58 11.63 45.66
CA GLU A 742 -23.51 11.04 47.01
C GLU A 742 -22.31 11.53 47.86
N GLU A 743 -21.28 12.16 47.27
CA GLU A 743 -20.19 12.78 48.04
C GLU A 743 -20.50 14.23 48.51
N ALA A 744 -21.54 14.87 47.98
CA ALA A 744 -22.00 16.18 48.46
C ALA A 744 -22.97 16.11 49.66
N ALA A 745 -23.37 14.91 50.09
CA ALA A 745 -24.27 14.70 51.24
C ALA A 745 -23.55 14.20 52.51
N LEU A 746 -22.21 14.10 52.50
CA LEU A 746 -21.40 13.64 53.64
C LEU A 746 -20.44 14.72 54.19
N THR A 747 -20.56 15.97 53.73
CA THR A 747 -19.96 17.15 54.39
C THR A 747 -21.01 18.18 54.78
N SER A 748 -21.95 17.74 55.63
CA SER A 748 -22.71 18.59 56.57
C SER A 748 -22.80 17.88 57.91
#